data_AF-A0A952U7Y8-F1
#
_entry.id   AF-A0A952U7Y8-F1
#
_cell.length_a   1.000
_cell.length_b   1.000
_cell.length_c   1.000
_cell.angle_alpha   90.00
_cell.angle_beta   90.00
_cell.angle_gamma   90.00
#
_symmetry.space_group_name_H-M   'P 1'
#
loop_
_entity.id
_entity.type
_entity.pdbx_description
1 polymer ?
#
loop_
_entity_poly.entity_id
_entity_poly.type
_entity_poly.pdbx_seq_one_letter_code
_entity_poly.pdbx_strand_id
1 'polypeptide(L)'
;MRLRRAIKIGLVFVFPLSLSLLFFSPMQVYGSTISVTNTNDSGAGSLRQAILTANSTPELDTITFNIGAGGLKTIKPLTQFPEITAPVIIDGTTQPGYTNSPLIELDGSIPTAAGTTTGFSITAGNSTLRGLIINRFSQPVMIYAGGNNHIEGCFIGMNATGTAPVGTPDYGIRIEDSSNNVIGGLTSAQRNVIKALTIASFAAEGMSAAGNVVQGNYIGVAVDGSTRLNSGIGLLIGGAANNVVGGTEVGARNVISGSQTGIAIWGTTGSNNRIQGNYIGTDATGMAAVINVDIGIEIDAGADNVIGSADPAGRNVISGSGWGIYLHTTAKRTVIQGNYIGTNAAGTAYIPNGFGISMNRSQDNLIGGTTSGAGNLIAGNNNHGIYIETSDSTGIRILMNSIFNNGLLGIERVDVAENVVILTSVSGTTTATHVEGIVNAKPAQVQTVRIEFFSNVACDYIGYGEGEQYIGFLDVVTDSLGIANFAGDVQPTMKKIVTATATSSIGTSRFSQCHPKTHTDTIGIFRQSDATFYLRNENSTGFADSSLTFGAATDFPITGDWNGDGIDTPGVYRKSTGEFFLTDSTSTPAVLHYSFVLGIPNDQPIVGDWDADGKDGVGVFRPSNGLIYLKSDLTTGFAQYTMVLGIPGDVGIAGDWNGDGKDSPGVYRPSNQQFYLTNSVCNCPVFGDAQLGLGIAGDTPFAGDWDNDGKSGVGVYRQSNGLTYIKNALTTGFADASFVFGSASDYPLAGYWVRIAPPPPETAPPFVPQRQR
;
A
#
# COMPACT_ATOMS: atom_id res chain seq x y z
N MET A 1 9.94 -39.78 47.94
CA MET A 1 10.14 -39.14 49.27
C MET A 1 11.03 -37.91 49.09
N ARG A 2 10.67 -36.79 49.72
CA ARG A 2 11.31 -35.45 49.70
C ARG A 2 10.94 -34.49 48.57
N LEU A 3 9.77 -33.89 48.79
CA LEU A 3 9.39 -32.52 48.44
C LEU A 3 10.45 -31.51 48.96
N ARG A 4 10.97 -30.62 48.11
CA ARG A 4 11.47 -29.30 48.53
C ARG A 4 11.09 -28.23 47.49
N ARG A 5 10.38 -27.23 48.04
CA ARG A 5 9.83 -26.01 47.47
C ARG A 5 10.82 -25.24 46.57
N ALA A 6 10.36 -24.83 45.40
CA ALA A 6 10.86 -23.66 44.70
C ALA A 6 9.78 -22.57 44.72
N ILE A 7 10.18 -21.38 45.16
CA ILE A 7 9.36 -20.19 45.35
C ILE A 7 8.98 -19.64 43.97
N LYS A 8 7.68 -19.58 43.66
CA LYS A 8 7.15 -18.76 42.57
C LYS A 8 6.98 -17.34 43.11
N ILE A 9 7.81 -16.40 42.66
CA ILE A 9 7.51 -14.96 42.73
C ILE A 9 6.53 -14.70 41.58
N GLY A 10 5.24 -14.61 41.91
CA GLY A 10 4.23 -14.12 40.98
C GLY A 10 4.32 -12.59 40.94
N LEU A 11 4.79 -12.06 39.82
CA LEU A 11 4.62 -10.64 39.49
C LEU A 11 3.12 -10.45 39.18
N VAL A 12 2.36 -10.05 40.19
CA VAL A 12 0.99 -9.59 40.02
C VAL A 12 1.05 -8.28 39.23
N PHE A 13 0.46 -8.26 38.05
CA PHE A 13 0.14 -7.03 37.33
C PHE A 13 -0.75 -6.17 38.24
N VAL A 14 -0.15 -5.17 38.88
CA VAL A 14 -0.88 -4.07 39.49
C VAL A 14 -1.38 -3.23 38.33
N PHE A 15 -2.66 -3.38 37.99
CA PHE A 15 -3.37 -2.32 37.27
C PHE A 15 -3.18 -1.02 38.06
N PRO A 16 -2.76 0.10 37.44
CA PRO A 16 -2.85 1.36 38.14
C PRO A 16 -4.33 1.63 38.37
N LEU A 17 -4.77 1.50 39.62
CA LEU A 17 -5.98 2.18 40.07
C LEU A 17 -5.72 3.65 39.80
N SER A 18 -6.38 4.19 38.77
CA SER A 18 -6.45 5.63 38.57
C SER A 18 -7.08 6.20 39.83
N LEU A 19 -6.28 6.92 40.60
CA LEU A 19 -6.79 7.79 41.64
C LEU A 19 -7.58 8.87 40.91
N SER A 20 -8.89 8.65 40.76
CA SER A 20 -9.84 9.65 40.30
C SER A 20 -9.91 10.75 41.35
N LEU A 21 -8.93 11.66 41.31
CA LEU A 21 -9.10 13.01 41.79
C LEU A 21 -10.34 13.54 41.05
N LEU A 22 -11.43 13.70 41.80
CA LEU A 22 -12.56 14.52 41.41
C LEU A 22 -12.00 15.92 41.12
N PHE A 23 -11.63 16.17 39.86
CA PHE A 23 -11.53 17.51 39.35
C PHE A 23 -12.93 18.09 39.47
N PHE A 24 -13.13 18.95 40.46
CA PHE A 24 -14.17 19.96 40.34
C PHE A 24 -13.82 20.76 39.08
N SER A 25 -14.50 20.48 37.97
CA SER A 25 -14.61 21.45 36.89
C SER A 25 -15.08 22.75 37.57
N PRO A 26 -14.37 23.87 37.41
CA PRO A 26 -14.86 25.14 37.95
C PRO A 26 -16.30 25.31 37.44
N MET A 27 -17.23 25.50 38.37
CA MET A 27 -18.64 25.69 38.04
C MET A 27 -18.72 26.95 37.17
N GLN A 28 -18.94 26.75 35.87
CA GLN A 28 -19.01 27.84 34.90
C GLN A 28 -20.27 28.64 35.20
N VAL A 29 -20.09 29.87 35.70
CA VAL A 29 -21.19 30.79 35.94
C VAL A 29 -21.56 31.39 34.58
N TYR A 30 -22.73 31.00 34.07
CA TYR A 30 -23.27 31.57 32.83
C TYR A 30 -23.66 33.02 33.06
N GLY A 31 -23.19 33.90 32.18
CA GLY A 31 -23.51 35.30 32.16
C GLY A 31 -24.85 35.59 31.48
N SER A 32 -25.05 36.86 31.17
CA SER A 32 -26.21 37.40 30.49
C SER A 32 -26.30 37.00 29.01
N THR A 33 -27.52 37.01 28.46
CA THR A 33 -27.76 36.91 27.01
C THR A 33 -27.91 38.31 26.44
N ILE A 34 -27.06 38.68 25.48
CA ILE A 34 -26.99 40.01 24.89
C ILE A 34 -27.42 39.94 23.42
N SER A 35 -28.55 40.56 23.08
CA SER A 35 -29.08 40.47 21.70
C SER A 35 -28.58 41.60 20.81
N VAL A 36 -28.03 41.23 19.65
CA VAL A 36 -27.79 42.11 18.50
C VAL A 36 -29.06 42.18 17.66
N THR A 37 -29.55 43.39 17.38
CA THR A 37 -30.85 43.62 16.72
C THR A 37 -30.76 44.49 15.48
N ASN A 38 -29.61 45.09 15.20
CA ASN A 38 -29.37 45.91 14.02
C ASN A 38 -27.94 45.75 13.49
N THR A 39 -27.68 46.27 12.29
CA THR A 39 -26.39 46.20 11.59
C THR A 39 -25.54 47.47 11.75
N ASN A 40 -25.89 48.37 12.68
CA ASN A 40 -25.15 49.62 12.87
C ASN A 40 -23.74 49.33 13.43
N ASP A 41 -22.76 50.18 13.12
CA ASP A 41 -21.39 50.02 13.63
C ASP A 41 -21.30 50.16 15.16
N SER A 42 -22.13 51.02 15.76
CA SER A 42 -22.11 51.33 17.20
C SER A 42 -23.51 51.71 17.73
N GLY A 43 -23.65 51.79 19.05
CA GLY A 43 -24.90 52.14 19.72
C GLY A 43 -25.74 50.93 20.15
N ALA A 44 -26.90 51.21 20.75
CA ALA A 44 -27.77 50.17 21.30
C ALA A 44 -28.18 49.13 20.22
N GLY A 45 -28.08 47.85 20.58
CA GLY A 45 -28.43 46.73 19.70
C GLY A 45 -27.38 46.39 18.63
N SER A 46 -26.22 47.05 18.58
CA SER A 46 -25.12 46.70 17.68
C SER A 46 -24.20 45.62 18.26
N LEU A 47 -23.49 44.90 17.37
CA LEU A 47 -22.48 43.91 17.78
C LEU A 47 -21.35 44.54 18.59
N ARG A 48 -20.89 45.75 18.22
CA ARG A 48 -19.86 46.47 18.98
C ARG A 48 -20.28 46.72 20.43
N GLN A 49 -21.52 47.19 20.64
CA GLN A 49 -22.02 47.45 21.99
C GLN A 49 -22.22 46.14 22.76
N ALA A 50 -22.61 45.05 22.08
CA ALA A 50 -22.72 43.74 22.69
C ALA A 50 -21.37 43.21 23.21
N ILE A 51 -20.29 43.35 22.42
CA ILE A 51 -18.94 42.97 22.82
C ILE A 51 -18.46 43.81 24.02
N LEU A 52 -18.67 45.14 23.99
CA LEU A 52 -18.32 46.00 25.12
C LEU A 52 -19.06 45.62 26.40
N THR A 53 -20.32 45.19 26.27
CA THR A 53 -21.12 44.73 27.41
C THR A 53 -20.58 43.40 27.95
N ALA A 54 -20.29 42.43 27.07
CA ALA A 54 -19.72 41.15 27.47
C ALA A 54 -18.35 41.33 28.17
N ASN A 55 -17.48 42.19 27.63
CA ASN A 55 -16.18 42.50 28.24
C ASN A 55 -16.27 43.17 29.62
N SER A 56 -17.43 43.69 30.01
CA SER A 56 -17.62 44.35 31.31
C SER A 56 -17.92 43.36 32.45
N THR A 57 -18.09 42.08 32.14
CA THR A 57 -18.34 41.02 33.12
C THR A 57 -17.27 39.92 33.01
N PRO A 58 -16.95 39.20 34.10
CA PRO A 58 -16.06 38.04 34.06
C PRO A 58 -16.80 36.73 33.74
N GLU A 59 -18.13 36.76 33.61
CA GLU A 59 -18.98 35.58 33.38
C GLU A 59 -18.99 35.20 31.90
N LEU A 60 -19.39 33.97 31.57
CA LEU A 60 -19.54 33.57 30.16
C LEU A 60 -20.84 34.16 29.60
N ASP A 61 -20.77 35.35 29.02
CA ASP A 61 -21.90 35.97 28.33
C ASP A 61 -22.18 35.29 26.97
N THR A 62 -23.43 35.34 26.52
CA THR A 62 -23.82 34.85 25.18
C THR A 62 -24.39 35.98 24.34
N ILE A 63 -23.73 36.31 23.24
CA ILE A 63 -24.19 37.26 22.22
C ILE A 63 -25.00 36.49 21.17
N THR A 64 -26.28 36.85 21.03
CA THR A 64 -27.22 36.27 20.07
C THR A 64 -27.66 37.29 19.02
N PHE A 65 -28.12 36.84 17.86
CA PHE A 65 -28.53 37.70 16.75
C PHE A 65 -30.03 37.56 16.45
N ASN A 66 -30.72 38.69 16.31
CA ASN A 66 -32.12 38.78 15.91
C ASN A 66 -32.34 40.01 15.00
N ILE A 67 -31.57 40.09 13.91
CA ILE A 67 -31.57 41.22 12.96
C ILE A 67 -32.69 41.01 11.92
N GLY A 68 -33.94 41.12 12.36
CA GLY A 68 -35.12 40.91 11.52
C GLY A 68 -35.24 39.48 10.95
N ALA A 69 -36.23 39.25 10.09
CA ALA A 69 -36.51 37.93 9.52
C ALA A 69 -35.62 37.64 8.29
N GLY A 70 -34.96 36.47 8.26
CA GLY A 70 -34.37 35.81 7.09
C GLY A 70 -33.26 36.55 6.34
N GLY A 71 -32.46 35.80 5.57
CA GLY A 71 -31.45 36.35 4.66
C GLY A 71 -30.16 36.82 5.32
N LEU A 72 -29.19 37.20 4.48
CA LEU A 72 -27.85 37.66 4.91
C LEU A 72 -27.95 39.01 5.64
N LYS A 73 -27.23 39.13 6.76
CA LYS A 73 -27.12 40.34 7.59
C LYS A 73 -25.66 40.78 7.62
N THR A 74 -25.34 41.82 6.84
CA THR A 74 -23.99 42.35 6.76
C THR A 74 -23.81 43.49 7.77
N ILE A 75 -22.87 43.30 8.70
CA ILE A 75 -22.40 44.31 9.65
C ILE A 75 -21.07 44.85 9.11
N LYS A 76 -21.05 46.14 8.79
CA LYS A 76 -19.86 46.81 8.26
C LYS A 76 -19.25 47.74 9.32
N PRO A 77 -18.20 47.31 10.05
CA PRO A 77 -17.51 48.17 10.99
C PRO A 77 -16.86 49.38 10.31
N LEU A 78 -16.86 50.53 11.00
CA LEU A 78 -16.11 51.73 10.60
C LEU A 78 -14.70 51.76 11.18
N THR A 79 -14.46 51.03 12.27
CA THR A 79 -13.17 50.82 12.93
C THR A 79 -13.11 49.37 13.43
N GLN A 80 -11.93 48.87 13.78
CA GLN A 80 -11.78 47.54 14.37
C GLN A 80 -12.78 47.31 15.53
N PHE A 81 -13.35 46.11 15.62
CA PHE A 81 -14.19 45.74 16.76
C PHE A 81 -13.37 45.77 18.07
N PRO A 82 -14.00 46.02 19.22
CA PRO A 82 -13.32 45.90 20.51
C PRO A 82 -12.71 44.51 20.66
N GLU A 83 -11.53 44.43 21.27
CA GLU A 83 -10.89 43.17 21.65
C GLU A 83 -11.80 42.39 22.60
N ILE A 84 -11.87 41.06 22.46
CA ILE A 84 -12.61 40.18 23.34
C ILE A 84 -11.71 39.83 24.53
N THR A 85 -11.97 40.49 25.67
CA THR A 85 -11.15 40.42 26.88
C THR A 85 -11.80 39.61 28.01
N ALA A 86 -13.05 39.20 27.86
CA ALA A 86 -13.75 38.28 28.74
C ALA A 86 -14.34 37.08 27.97
N PRO A 87 -14.55 35.92 28.62
CA PRO A 87 -15.15 34.75 27.97
C PRO A 87 -16.52 35.08 27.36
N VAL A 88 -16.73 34.77 26.08
CA VAL A 88 -18.01 35.05 25.40
C VAL A 88 -18.35 33.99 24.36
N ILE A 89 -19.63 33.65 24.25
CA ILE A 89 -20.17 32.94 23.09
C ILE A 89 -20.77 33.96 22.13
N ILE A 90 -20.26 34.05 20.90
CA ILE A 90 -20.87 34.82 19.82
C ILE A 90 -21.53 33.83 18.86
N ASP A 91 -22.84 33.70 18.96
CA ASP A 91 -23.60 32.64 18.27
C ASP A 91 -24.45 33.20 17.12
N GLY A 92 -23.86 33.21 15.91
CA GLY A 92 -24.54 33.59 14.67
C GLY A 92 -25.65 32.64 14.23
N THR A 93 -25.71 31.42 14.76
CA THR A 93 -26.76 30.43 14.42
C THR A 93 -28.13 30.82 14.98
N THR A 94 -28.14 31.71 15.97
CA THR A 94 -29.37 32.24 16.57
C THR A 94 -30.14 33.18 15.65
N GLN A 95 -29.52 33.69 14.57
CA GLN A 95 -30.18 34.56 13.60
C GLN A 95 -31.37 33.84 12.92
N PRO A 96 -32.58 34.43 12.96
CA PRO A 96 -33.74 33.87 12.28
C PRO A 96 -33.48 33.58 10.79
N GLY A 97 -33.73 32.34 10.39
CA GLY A 97 -33.52 31.83 9.02
C GLY A 97 -32.29 30.94 8.85
N TYR A 98 -31.46 30.77 9.88
CA TYR A 98 -30.28 29.90 9.82
C TYR A 98 -30.68 28.45 9.49
N THR A 99 -30.02 27.87 8.49
CA THR A 99 -30.26 26.50 7.99
C THR A 99 -28.93 25.78 7.71
N ASN A 100 -28.07 25.73 8.72
CA ASN A 100 -26.69 25.18 8.63
C ASN A 100 -25.76 25.95 7.66
N SER A 101 -26.11 27.20 7.35
CA SER A 101 -25.26 28.13 6.61
C SER A 101 -25.26 29.48 7.34
N PRO A 102 -24.09 30.09 7.61
CA PRO A 102 -24.00 31.38 8.28
C PRO A 102 -24.84 32.48 7.63
N LEU A 103 -25.50 33.30 8.43
CA LEU A 103 -26.29 34.45 7.96
C LEU A 103 -25.76 35.80 8.43
N ILE A 104 -24.80 35.83 9.37
CA ILE A 104 -24.20 37.06 9.85
C ILE A 104 -22.85 37.24 9.17
N GLU A 105 -22.72 38.26 8.34
CA GLU A 105 -21.46 38.65 7.69
C GLU A 105 -20.85 39.87 8.39
N LEU A 106 -19.58 39.74 8.75
CA LEU A 106 -18.74 40.84 9.18
C LEU A 106 -17.86 41.24 7.99
N ASP A 107 -18.17 42.40 7.41
CA ASP A 107 -17.47 42.94 6.24
C ASP A 107 -16.36 43.91 6.68
N GLY A 108 -15.12 43.42 6.64
CA GLY A 108 -13.92 44.16 7.00
C GLY A 108 -13.39 45.17 5.97
N SER A 109 -14.19 45.60 4.98
CA SER A 109 -13.83 46.68 4.03
C SER A 109 -13.80 48.07 4.67
N ILE A 110 -13.04 48.18 5.77
CA ILE A 110 -12.76 49.38 6.53
C ILE A 110 -11.89 50.30 5.67
N PRO A 111 -12.20 51.60 5.56
CA PRO A 111 -11.34 52.55 4.86
C PRO A 111 -10.06 52.79 5.71
N THR A 112 -9.01 51.99 5.52
CA THR A 112 -7.74 52.20 6.22
C THR A 112 -6.69 52.87 5.33
N ALA A 113 -6.13 53.97 5.81
CA ALA A 113 -4.82 54.45 5.36
C ALA A 113 -3.73 53.64 6.10
N ALA A 114 -3.23 52.58 5.45
CA ALA A 114 -2.02 51.82 5.83
C ALA A 114 -1.99 51.14 7.22
N GLY A 115 -2.75 50.03 7.42
CA GLY A 115 -2.60 49.16 8.59
C GLY A 115 -3.27 47.79 8.44
N THR A 116 -2.87 46.83 9.28
CA THR A 116 -3.53 45.51 9.41
C THR A 116 -4.91 45.68 10.02
N THR A 117 -5.94 45.14 9.37
CA THR A 117 -7.32 45.07 9.88
C THR A 117 -7.63 43.70 10.45
N THR A 118 -8.10 43.66 11.70
CA THR A 118 -8.50 42.42 12.39
C THR A 118 -10.01 42.40 12.60
N GLY A 119 -10.65 41.25 12.33
CA GLY A 119 -12.09 41.08 12.55
C GLY A 119 -12.40 40.93 14.03
N PHE A 120 -12.02 39.79 14.60
CA PHE A 120 -12.00 39.56 16.05
C PHE A 120 -10.58 39.35 16.54
N SER A 121 -10.21 40.11 17.58
CA SER A 121 -9.03 39.85 18.40
C SER A 121 -9.51 39.26 19.73
N ILE A 122 -9.10 38.02 20.03
CA ILE A 122 -9.50 37.28 21.23
C ILE A 122 -8.29 37.14 22.13
N THR A 123 -8.31 37.80 23.28
CA THR A 123 -7.31 37.64 24.34
C THR A 123 -7.85 36.96 25.58
N ALA A 124 -9.17 36.88 25.69
CA ALA A 124 -9.86 36.00 26.62
C ALA A 124 -9.60 34.51 26.30
N GLY A 125 -9.71 33.67 27.32
CA GLY A 125 -9.90 32.24 27.13
C GLY A 125 -11.37 31.83 27.16
N ASN A 126 -11.67 30.58 26.83
CA ASN A 126 -13.02 29.99 26.93
C ASN A 126 -14.11 30.71 26.12
N SER A 127 -13.74 31.35 25.01
CA SER A 127 -14.70 32.00 24.11
C SER A 127 -15.11 31.09 22.95
N THR A 128 -16.28 31.32 22.38
CA THR A 128 -16.78 30.58 21.21
C THR A 128 -17.23 31.55 20.13
N LEU A 129 -16.73 31.39 18.91
CA LEU A 129 -17.31 32.00 17.70
C LEU A 129 -18.03 30.91 16.90
N ARG A 130 -19.32 31.10 16.64
CA ARG A 130 -20.15 30.12 15.94
C ARG A 130 -20.96 30.74 14.81
N GLY A 131 -20.93 30.11 13.63
CA GLY A 131 -21.91 30.39 12.57
C GLY A 131 -21.81 31.77 11.92
N LEU A 132 -20.59 32.31 11.78
CA LEU A 132 -20.32 33.66 11.24
C LEU A 132 -19.61 33.59 9.88
N ILE A 133 -19.88 34.58 9.02
CA ILE A 133 -19.01 34.91 7.88
C ILE A 133 -18.12 36.08 8.32
N ILE A 134 -16.80 35.92 8.22
CA ILE A 134 -15.84 36.95 8.60
C ILE A 134 -14.86 37.14 7.44
N ASN A 135 -14.96 38.25 6.72
CA ASN A 135 -14.23 38.44 5.47
C ASN A 135 -13.76 39.88 5.28
N ARG A 136 -12.91 40.09 4.26
CA ARG A 136 -12.33 41.40 3.89
C ARG A 136 -11.46 42.06 4.98
N PHE A 137 -11.19 41.38 6.10
CA PHE A 137 -10.14 41.73 7.04
C PHE A 137 -8.80 41.13 6.60
N SER A 138 -7.67 41.77 6.93
CA SER A 138 -6.34 41.16 6.75
C SER A 138 -6.11 39.97 7.69
N GLN A 139 -6.72 40.01 8.87
CA GLN A 139 -6.72 38.93 9.88
C GLN A 139 -8.16 38.74 10.39
N PRO A 140 -9.00 37.93 9.72
CA PRO A 140 -10.39 37.72 10.11
C PRO A 140 -10.56 37.34 11.59
N VAL A 141 -9.77 36.37 12.07
CA VAL A 141 -9.77 35.94 13.48
C VAL A 141 -8.33 35.82 13.97
N MET A 142 -8.04 36.51 15.07
CA MET A 142 -6.78 36.44 15.80
C MET A 142 -7.05 36.00 17.24
N ILE A 143 -6.39 34.94 17.69
CA ILE A 143 -6.44 34.45 19.07
C ILE A 143 -5.03 34.62 19.65
N TYR A 144 -4.92 35.33 20.76
CA TYR A 144 -3.64 35.66 21.38
C TYR A 144 -3.69 35.42 22.89
N ALA A 145 -2.71 34.69 23.44
CA ALA A 145 -2.57 34.35 24.86
C ALA A 145 -3.70 33.49 25.47
N GLY A 146 -4.94 33.98 25.58
CA GLY A 146 -6.05 33.27 26.21
C GLY A 146 -6.43 31.99 25.44
N GLY A 147 -6.43 30.84 26.12
CA GLY A 147 -6.66 29.51 25.52
C GLY A 147 -8.08 28.95 25.69
N ASN A 148 -8.29 27.71 25.20
CA ASN A 148 -9.59 27.01 25.26
C ASN A 148 -10.72 27.70 24.47
N ASN A 149 -10.40 28.38 23.37
CA ASN A 149 -11.42 28.98 22.50
C ASN A 149 -11.92 27.99 21.44
N HIS A 150 -13.16 28.18 21.00
CA HIS A 150 -13.80 27.35 19.98
C HIS A 150 -14.22 28.21 18.78
N ILE A 151 -13.81 27.84 17.58
CA ILE A 151 -14.25 28.48 16.34
C ILE A 151 -14.93 27.43 15.48
N GLU A 152 -16.24 27.52 15.27
CA GLU A 152 -17.00 26.46 14.60
C GLU A 152 -18.10 26.98 13.66
N GLY A 153 -18.37 26.24 12.58
CA GLY A 153 -19.42 26.57 11.62
C GLY A 153 -19.24 27.90 10.89
N CYS A 154 -18.02 28.45 10.85
CA CYS A 154 -17.74 29.77 10.30
C CYS A 154 -17.18 29.71 8.86
N PHE A 155 -17.46 30.76 8.09
CA PHE A 155 -16.84 31.02 6.78
C PHE A 155 -15.80 32.14 6.95
N ILE A 156 -14.52 31.78 6.92
CA ILE A 156 -13.41 32.67 7.29
C ILE A 156 -12.58 33.05 6.06
N GLY A 157 -12.59 34.34 5.72
CA GLY A 157 -11.96 34.87 4.51
C GLY A 157 -12.75 34.58 3.23
N MET A 158 -13.99 34.13 3.36
CA MET A 158 -14.84 33.63 2.27
C MET A 158 -16.04 34.57 2.00
N ASN A 159 -16.63 34.46 0.82
CA ASN A 159 -17.93 35.07 0.52
C ASN A 159 -19.04 34.43 1.37
N ALA A 160 -20.22 35.05 1.38
CA ALA A 160 -21.38 34.58 2.15
C ALA A 160 -21.85 33.15 1.78
N THR A 161 -21.50 32.65 0.60
CA THR A 161 -21.85 31.30 0.14
C THR A 161 -20.73 30.27 0.37
N GLY A 162 -19.57 30.67 0.88
CA GLY A 162 -18.42 29.77 1.08
C GLY A 162 -17.80 29.25 -0.23
N THR A 163 -18.06 29.89 -1.37
CA THR A 163 -17.66 29.40 -2.71
C THR A 163 -16.39 30.06 -3.24
N ALA A 164 -16.01 31.23 -2.72
CA ALA A 164 -14.82 31.95 -3.16
C ALA A 164 -14.23 32.79 -2.03
N PRO A 165 -12.88 32.99 -2.00
CA PRO A 165 -12.26 33.93 -1.08
C PRO A 165 -12.66 35.37 -1.43
N VAL A 166 -12.70 36.25 -0.44
CA VAL A 166 -12.99 37.69 -0.65
C VAL A 166 -12.00 38.56 0.10
N GLY A 167 -11.45 39.54 -0.62
CA GLY A 167 -10.37 40.43 -0.15
C GLY A 167 -8.97 39.83 -0.38
N THR A 168 -7.97 40.43 0.25
CA THR A 168 -6.57 39.95 0.26
C THR A 168 -6.12 39.48 1.65
N PRO A 169 -6.85 38.59 2.34
CA PRO A 169 -6.34 38.09 3.61
C PRO A 169 -5.08 37.25 3.36
N ASP A 170 -3.96 37.67 3.95
CA ASP A 170 -2.74 36.86 4.09
C ASP A 170 -3.00 35.65 5.03
N TYR A 171 -4.03 35.75 5.89
CA TYR A 171 -4.41 34.75 6.91
C TYR A 171 -5.95 34.57 7.01
N GLY A 172 -6.43 33.38 7.37
CA GLY A 172 -7.84 33.16 7.75
C GLY A 172 -8.04 33.23 9.27
N ILE A 173 -7.56 32.20 9.98
CA ILE A 173 -7.49 32.18 11.45
C ILE A 173 -6.02 32.18 11.86
N ARG A 174 -5.66 32.97 12.87
CA ARG A 174 -4.30 33.04 13.41
C ARG A 174 -4.33 32.85 14.92
N ILE A 175 -3.69 31.80 15.39
CA ILE A 175 -3.50 31.48 16.82
C ILE A 175 -2.05 31.77 17.16
N GLU A 176 -1.83 32.65 18.13
CA GLU A 176 -0.51 33.00 18.63
C GLU A 176 -0.45 32.80 20.13
N ASP A 177 0.52 32.00 20.57
CA ASP A 177 0.85 31.87 21.99
C ASP A 177 -0.37 31.51 22.87
N SER A 178 -1.36 30.84 22.27
CA SER A 178 -2.63 30.46 22.85
C SER A 178 -2.86 28.95 22.69
N SER A 179 -3.08 28.28 23.81
CA SER A 179 -3.14 26.82 23.91
C SER A 179 -4.57 26.29 23.96
N ASN A 180 -4.73 25.01 23.61
CA ASN A 180 -5.96 24.22 23.79
C ASN A 180 -7.19 24.76 23.05
N ASN A 181 -7.02 25.52 21.97
CA ASN A 181 -8.14 25.96 21.14
C ASN A 181 -8.62 24.84 20.23
N VAL A 182 -9.91 24.86 19.90
CA VAL A 182 -10.53 23.93 18.95
C VAL A 182 -11.04 24.69 17.75
N ILE A 183 -10.50 24.37 16.58
CA ILE A 183 -10.95 24.91 15.29
C ILE A 183 -11.76 23.83 14.58
N GLY A 184 -13.05 24.07 14.45
CA GLY A 184 -14.04 23.18 13.85
C GLY A 184 -14.69 22.25 14.86
N GLY A 185 -15.19 21.11 14.39
CA GLY A 185 -15.89 20.13 15.22
C GLY A 185 -16.22 18.86 14.45
N LEU A 186 -16.88 17.92 15.11
CA LEU A 186 -17.10 16.56 14.61
C LEU A 186 -18.32 16.43 13.68
N THR A 187 -19.12 17.50 13.56
CA THR A 187 -20.33 17.52 12.74
C THR A 187 -20.21 18.51 11.59
N SER A 188 -20.99 18.30 10.52
CA SER A 188 -21.00 19.23 9.37
C SER A 188 -21.45 20.66 9.73
N ALA A 189 -22.25 20.83 10.79
CA ALA A 189 -22.68 22.15 11.27
C ALA A 189 -21.54 22.93 11.97
N GLN A 190 -20.54 22.22 12.51
CA GLN A 190 -19.37 22.80 13.17
C GLN A 190 -18.18 23.00 12.23
N ARG A 191 -18.26 22.51 11.00
CA ARG A 191 -17.22 22.65 9.98
C ARG A 191 -17.01 24.11 9.61
N ASN A 192 -15.78 24.58 9.76
CA ASN A 192 -15.39 25.85 9.15
C ASN A 192 -14.98 25.66 7.70
N VAL A 193 -15.16 26.71 6.90
CA VAL A 193 -14.56 26.87 5.57
C VAL A 193 -13.56 28.02 5.66
N ILE A 194 -12.28 27.70 5.54
CA ILE A 194 -11.16 28.59 5.89
C ILE A 194 -10.23 28.73 4.69
N LYS A 195 -9.85 29.96 4.36
CA LYS A 195 -8.83 30.18 3.32
C LYS A 195 -7.44 29.63 3.75
N ALA A 196 -6.99 29.99 4.96
CA ALA A 196 -5.73 29.54 5.54
C ALA A 196 -5.76 29.63 7.09
N LEU A 197 -5.01 28.78 7.78
CA LEU A 197 -4.91 28.74 9.24
C LEU A 197 -3.43 28.77 9.67
N THR A 198 -3.12 29.53 10.71
CA THR A 198 -1.78 29.60 11.31
C THR A 198 -1.86 29.38 12.81
N ILE A 199 -0.99 28.52 13.33
CA ILE A 199 -0.76 28.28 14.76
C ILE A 199 0.72 28.56 14.99
N ALA A 200 1.04 29.65 15.68
CA ALA A 200 2.40 30.10 15.86
C ALA A 200 2.75 30.26 17.34
N SER A 201 4.00 29.96 17.67
CA SER A 201 4.61 30.34 18.95
C SER A 201 5.86 31.14 18.68
N PHE A 202 5.92 32.34 19.27
CA PHE A 202 7.12 33.17 19.25
C PHE A 202 7.73 33.04 20.63
N ALA A 203 8.96 32.53 20.73
CA ALA A 203 9.59 32.05 21.97
C ALA A 203 9.84 33.10 23.08
N ALA A 204 9.08 34.18 23.14
CA ALA A 204 9.09 35.16 24.21
C ALA A 204 8.14 34.72 25.34
N GLU A 205 8.67 34.65 26.57
CA GLU A 205 7.88 34.69 27.81
C GLU A 205 7.06 33.45 28.23
N GLY A 206 7.47 32.24 27.85
CA GLY A 206 6.87 31.01 28.41
C GLY A 206 5.42 30.75 27.99
N MET A 207 4.91 31.53 27.03
CA MET A 207 3.65 31.25 26.34
C MET A 207 3.87 30.20 25.25
N SER A 208 2.80 29.48 24.91
CA SER A 208 2.85 28.41 23.92
C SER A 208 1.51 28.30 23.21
N ALA A 209 1.55 27.98 21.92
CA ALA A 209 0.38 27.58 21.14
C ALA A 209 0.27 26.05 21.09
N ALA A 210 0.30 25.40 22.26
CA ALA A 210 0.27 23.95 22.37
C ALA A 210 -1.14 23.38 22.55
N GLY A 211 -1.31 22.10 22.21
CA GLY A 211 -2.57 21.39 22.48
C GLY A 211 -3.75 21.86 21.64
N ASN A 212 -3.55 22.65 20.59
CA ASN A 212 -4.63 23.08 19.71
C ASN A 212 -5.10 21.91 18.84
N VAL A 213 -6.40 21.85 18.59
CA VAL A 213 -7.05 20.81 17.77
C VAL A 213 -7.70 21.46 16.55
N VAL A 214 -7.28 21.05 15.36
CA VAL A 214 -7.89 21.44 14.09
C VAL A 214 -8.65 20.24 13.57
N GLN A 215 -9.98 20.27 13.55
CA GLN A 215 -10.80 19.11 13.21
C GLN A 215 -12.04 19.46 12.39
N GLY A 216 -12.38 18.62 11.43
CA GLY A 216 -13.61 18.70 10.66
C GLY A 216 -13.71 19.93 9.74
N ASN A 217 -12.60 20.58 9.39
CA ASN A 217 -12.58 21.82 8.60
C ASN A 217 -12.33 21.56 7.11
N TYR A 218 -12.78 22.49 6.27
CA TYR A 218 -12.34 22.65 4.89
C TYR A 218 -11.36 23.83 4.82
N ILE A 219 -10.12 23.56 4.41
CA ILE A 219 -9.04 24.54 4.36
C ILE A 219 -8.46 24.56 2.94
N GLY A 220 -8.49 25.73 2.30
CA GLY A 220 -8.04 25.93 0.91
C GLY A 220 -9.01 25.44 -0.17
N VAL A 221 -10.17 24.89 0.22
CA VAL A 221 -11.28 24.48 -0.65
C VAL A 221 -12.59 25.14 -0.27
N ALA A 222 -13.50 25.28 -1.23
CA ALA A 222 -14.83 25.82 -1.01
C ALA A 222 -15.71 24.89 -0.14
N VAL A 223 -16.90 25.37 0.21
CA VAL A 223 -17.90 24.62 0.99
C VAL A 223 -18.34 23.29 0.33
N ASP A 224 -18.15 23.13 -0.98
CA ASP A 224 -18.41 21.87 -1.69
C ASP A 224 -17.34 20.79 -1.41
N GLY A 225 -16.18 21.19 -0.86
CA GLY A 225 -15.05 20.30 -0.59
C GLY A 225 -14.27 19.88 -1.83
N SER A 226 -14.51 20.48 -2.99
CA SER A 226 -13.88 20.12 -4.28
C SER A 226 -13.35 21.32 -5.07
N THR A 227 -13.91 22.52 -4.89
CA THR A 227 -13.45 23.72 -5.60
C THR A 227 -12.22 24.29 -4.91
N ARG A 228 -11.11 24.38 -5.65
CA ARG A 228 -9.82 24.93 -5.21
C ARG A 228 -9.87 26.46 -5.03
N LEU A 229 -9.29 26.98 -3.94
CA LEU A 229 -9.28 28.42 -3.62
C LEU A 229 -7.92 29.11 -3.72
N ASN A 230 -6.83 28.38 -4.01
CA ASN A 230 -5.48 28.92 -4.19
C ASN A 230 -4.94 29.69 -2.96
N SER A 231 -4.79 29.00 -1.84
CA SER A 231 -4.01 29.49 -0.68
C SER A 231 -2.50 29.29 -0.89
N GLY A 232 -1.68 30.08 -0.18
CA GLY A 232 -0.24 29.80 -0.07
C GLY A 232 -0.01 28.53 0.76
N ILE A 233 0.03 28.67 2.09
CA ILE A 233 0.01 27.53 3.01
C ILE A 233 -1.41 27.37 3.53
N GLY A 234 -1.96 26.15 3.46
CA GLY A 234 -3.28 25.83 4.01
C GLY A 234 -3.29 25.90 5.53
N LEU A 235 -2.43 25.12 6.18
CA LEU A 235 -2.21 25.11 7.63
C LEU A 235 -0.72 25.22 7.98
N LEU A 236 -0.33 26.29 8.66
CA LEU A 236 1.02 26.47 9.21
C LEU A 236 1.04 26.24 10.72
N ILE A 237 1.91 25.36 11.21
CA ILE A 237 2.28 25.21 12.62
C ILE A 237 3.73 25.69 12.78
N GLY A 238 3.92 26.92 13.27
CA GLY A 238 5.23 27.56 13.43
C GLY A 238 5.71 27.54 14.88
N GLY A 239 6.68 26.68 15.20
CA GLY A 239 7.31 26.62 16.52
C GLY A 239 6.41 26.09 17.65
N ALA A 240 5.21 25.60 17.33
CA ALA A 240 4.20 25.15 18.27
C ALA A 240 4.17 23.62 18.40
N ALA A 241 4.02 23.12 19.63
CA ALA A 241 4.13 21.70 19.96
C ALA A 241 2.81 21.07 20.40
N ASN A 242 2.69 19.74 20.31
CA ASN A 242 1.55 18.97 20.82
C ASN A 242 0.19 19.34 20.21
N ASN A 243 0.17 19.85 18.97
CA ASN A 243 -1.09 20.13 18.26
C ASN A 243 -1.59 18.90 17.51
N VAL A 244 -2.91 18.81 17.33
CA VAL A 244 -3.58 17.74 16.59
C VAL A 244 -4.29 18.32 15.38
N VAL A 245 -3.99 17.77 14.21
CA VAL A 245 -4.69 18.05 12.95
C VAL A 245 -5.44 16.80 12.56
N GLY A 246 -6.76 16.85 12.70
CA GLY A 246 -7.69 15.76 12.45
C GLY A 246 -7.92 14.89 13.69
N GLY A 247 -8.01 13.58 13.50
CA GLY A 247 -8.27 12.61 14.56
C GLY A 247 -8.64 11.23 14.02
N THR A 248 -8.99 10.30 14.91
CA THR A 248 -9.46 8.95 14.56
C THR A 248 -10.98 8.87 14.38
N GLU A 249 -11.72 9.95 14.64
CA GLU A 249 -13.14 10.01 14.33
C GLU A 249 -13.36 10.52 12.91
N VAL A 250 -14.31 9.93 12.17
CA VAL A 250 -14.61 10.36 10.79
C VAL A 250 -14.98 11.84 10.73
N GLY A 251 -15.69 12.35 11.75
CA GLY A 251 -16.05 13.76 11.86
C GLY A 251 -14.87 14.71 12.07
N ALA A 252 -13.75 14.23 12.60
CA ALA A 252 -12.56 15.03 12.85
C ALA A 252 -11.75 15.31 11.57
N ARG A 253 -12.03 14.60 10.48
CA ARG A 253 -11.31 14.73 9.20
C ARG A 253 -11.34 16.15 8.65
N ASN A 254 -10.15 16.75 8.51
CA ASN A 254 -10.03 17.96 7.70
C ASN A 254 -9.81 17.60 6.23
N VAL A 255 -10.23 18.51 5.35
CA VAL A 255 -9.85 18.53 3.93
C VAL A 255 -8.93 19.73 3.73
N ILE A 256 -7.66 19.47 3.47
CA ILE A 256 -6.60 20.49 3.38
C ILE A 256 -5.96 20.41 1.99
N SER A 257 -6.54 21.16 1.07
CA SER A 257 -6.34 20.98 -0.36
C SER A 257 -6.35 22.33 -1.08
N GLY A 258 -5.99 22.35 -2.37
CA GLY A 258 -6.07 23.57 -3.18
C GLY A 258 -5.07 24.68 -2.81
N SER A 259 -4.04 24.37 -2.03
CA SER A 259 -2.99 25.30 -1.56
C SER A 259 -1.70 25.17 -2.39
N GLN A 260 -0.68 25.99 -2.15
CA GLN A 260 0.69 25.69 -2.59
C GLN A 260 1.27 24.56 -1.73
N THR A 261 1.25 24.76 -0.40
CA THR A 261 1.56 23.73 0.60
C THR A 261 0.32 23.43 1.43
N GLY A 262 -0.03 22.16 1.61
CA GLY A 262 -1.19 21.76 2.41
C GLY A 262 -0.99 22.06 3.89
N ILE A 263 -0.10 21.31 4.53
CA ILE A 263 0.28 21.47 5.94
C ILE A 263 1.78 21.71 6.04
N ALA A 264 2.20 22.68 6.84
CA ALA A 264 3.61 22.95 7.12
C ALA A 264 3.87 22.98 8.63
N ILE A 265 4.91 22.28 9.10
CA ILE A 265 5.44 22.37 10.46
C ILE A 265 6.85 22.96 10.39
N TRP A 266 7.01 24.15 10.94
CA TRP A 266 8.27 24.90 10.89
C TRP A 266 8.78 25.20 12.30
N GLY A 267 10.07 25.50 12.41
CA GLY A 267 10.74 25.85 13.67
C GLY A 267 11.10 24.64 14.53
N THR A 268 12.27 24.69 15.17
CA THR A 268 12.85 23.56 15.92
C THR A 268 12.04 23.12 17.14
N THR A 269 11.16 23.99 17.65
CA THR A 269 10.23 23.68 18.75
C THR A 269 8.90 23.11 18.28
N GLY A 270 8.65 23.00 16.97
CA GLY A 270 7.46 22.41 16.35
C GLY A 270 7.40 20.89 16.47
N SER A 271 7.39 20.38 17.70
CA SER A 271 7.56 18.96 18.01
C SER A 271 6.28 18.31 18.57
N ASN A 272 6.18 16.98 18.51
CA ASN A 272 5.06 16.20 19.06
C ASN A 272 3.68 16.54 18.45
N ASN A 273 3.65 17.13 17.26
CA ASN A 273 2.40 17.37 16.55
C ASN A 273 1.91 16.08 15.87
N ARG A 274 0.58 15.91 15.78
CA ARG A 274 -0.08 14.76 15.18
C ARG A 274 -0.95 15.19 14.02
N ILE A 275 -0.73 14.62 12.85
CA ILE A 275 -1.55 14.82 11.65
C ILE A 275 -2.23 13.47 11.35
N GLN A 276 -3.52 13.33 11.60
CA GLN A 276 -4.24 12.05 11.53
C GLN A 276 -5.63 12.19 10.92
N GLY A 277 -6.05 11.21 10.11
CA GLY A 277 -7.42 11.14 9.59
C GLY A 277 -7.80 12.19 8.55
N ASN A 278 -6.83 12.91 7.95
CA ASN A 278 -7.08 14.01 7.02
C ASN A 278 -7.04 13.60 5.54
N TYR A 279 -7.73 14.37 4.71
CA TYR A 279 -7.59 14.33 3.25
C TYR A 279 -6.79 15.55 2.79
N ILE A 280 -5.67 15.30 2.11
CA ILE A 280 -4.68 16.31 1.75
C ILE A 280 -4.38 16.20 0.25
N GLY A 281 -4.67 17.27 -0.49
CA GLY A 281 -4.54 17.34 -1.95
C GLY A 281 -5.63 16.58 -2.72
N THR A 282 -6.69 16.15 -2.04
CA THR A 282 -7.90 15.51 -2.60
C THR A 282 -9.17 16.27 -2.24
N ASP A 283 -10.27 15.92 -2.88
CA ASP A 283 -11.60 16.42 -2.54
C ASP A 283 -12.10 15.82 -1.20
N ALA A 284 -13.24 16.30 -0.72
CA ALA A 284 -13.82 15.82 0.54
C ALA A 284 -14.23 14.33 0.53
N THR A 285 -14.33 13.70 -0.65
CA THR A 285 -14.56 12.25 -0.77
C THR A 285 -13.26 11.45 -0.71
N GLY A 286 -12.12 12.09 -1.00
CA GLY A 286 -10.81 11.46 -1.12
C GLY A 286 -10.65 10.68 -2.43
N MET A 287 -11.52 10.90 -3.41
CA MET A 287 -11.56 10.15 -4.68
C MET A 287 -11.03 10.94 -5.87
N ALA A 288 -10.96 12.27 -5.78
CA ALA A 288 -10.48 13.13 -6.85
C ALA A 288 -9.40 14.10 -6.36
N ALA A 289 -8.50 14.49 -7.25
CA ALA A 289 -7.46 15.46 -6.93
C ALA A 289 -8.05 16.87 -6.74
N VAL A 290 -7.66 17.54 -5.65
CA VAL A 290 -7.78 18.99 -5.48
C VAL A 290 -6.40 19.48 -5.07
N ILE A 291 -5.55 19.57 -6.08
CA ILE A 291 -4.10 19.55 -5.91
C ILE A 291 -3.58 20.61 -4.93
N ASN A 292 -2.64 20.20 -4.07
CA ASN A 292 -1.70 21.15 -3.48
C ASN A 292 -0.53 21.26 -4.47
N VAL A 293 -0.21 22.47 -4.94
CA VAL A 293 0.68 22.64 -6.11
C VAL A 293 2.06 22.05 -5.86
N ASP A 294 2.56 22.20 -4.64
CA ASP A 294 3.95 21.94 -4.30
C ASP A 294 4.03 20.76 -3.34
N ILE A 295 3.63 20.95 -2.09
CA ILE A 295 3.81 19.95 -1.02
C ILE A 295 2.49 19.64 -0.32
N GLY A 296 2.19 18.37 -0.09
CA GLY A 296 1.06 17.94 0.74
C GLY A 296 1.31 18.24 2.22
N ILE A 297 2.36 17.64 2.79
CA ILE A 297 2.83 17.88 4.15
C ILE A 297 4.33 18.19 4.16
N GLU A 298 4.71 19.32 4.74
CA GLU A 298 6.08 19.73 4.95
C GLU A 298 6.44 19.72 6.44
N ILE A 299 7.61 19.17 6.79
CA ILE A 299 8.23 19.35 8.11
C ILE A 299 9.65 19.89 7.88
N ASP A 300 9.83 21.19 8.12
CA ASP A 300 11.11 21.91 7.97
C ASP A 300 11.96 21.83 9.25
N ALA A 301 11.38 21.54 10.41
CA ALA A 301 12.14 21.29 11.64
C ALA A 301 11.25 20.64 12.71
N GLY A 302 11.85 20.37 13.88
CA GLY A 302 11.15 19.79 15.01
C GLY A 302 11.28 18.28 15.08
N ALA A 303 10.88 17.72 16.21
CA ALA A 303 11.07 16.31 16.50
C ALA A 303 9.78 15.61 16.90
N ASP A 304 9.78 14.28 16.80
CA ASP A 304 8.75 13.44 17.41
C ASP A 304 7.33 13.72 16.88
N ASN A 305 7.23 14.25 15.66
CA ASN A 305 5.97 14.48 14.96
C ASN A 305 5.42 13.16 14.38
N VAL A 306 4.11 13.02 14.31
CA VAL A 306 3.46 11.81 13.79
C VAL A 306 2.51 12.16 12.64
N ILE A 307 2.70 11.50 11.51
CA ILE A 307 1.83 11.57 10.34
C ILE A 307 1.14 10.22 10.20
N GLY A 308 -0.16 10.19 10.48
CA GLY A 308 -1.04 9.03 10.40
C GLY A 308 -1.13 8.24 11.70
N SER A 309 -1.70 7.04 11.62
CA SER A 309 -2.01 6.17 12.75
C SER A 309 -2.01 4.71 12.31
N ALA A 310 -1.62 3.80 13.20
CA ALA A 310 -1.83 2.37 12.99
C ALA A 310 -3.32 1.97 13.01
N ASP A 311 -4.17 2.80 13.64
CA ASP A 311 -5.63 2.68 13.53
C ASP A 311 -6.07 3.22 12.14
N PRO A 312 -6.73 2.40 11.29
CA PRO A 312 -7.23 2.83 9.99
C PRO A 312 -8.10 4.09 10.02
N ALA A 313 -8.78 4.36 11.14
CA ALA A 313 -9.60 5.56 11.28
C ALA A 313 -8.78 6.86 11.35
N GLY A 314 -7.52 6.78 11.80
CA GLY A 314 -6.56 7.89 11.82
C GLY A 314 -5.66 7.99 10.58
N ARG A 315 -5.95 7.24 9.52
CA ARG A 315 -5.22 7.26 8.24
C ARG A 315 -5.40 8.60 7.52
N ASN A 316 -4.29 9.21 7.10
CA ASN A 316 -4.37 10.31 6.13
C ASN A 316 -4.37 9.76 4.69
N VAL A 317 -5.02 10.50 3.80
CA VAL A 317 -4.88 10.36 2.34
C VAL A 317 -4.11 11.57 1.84
N ILE A 318 -2.92 11.34 1.26
CA ILE A 318 -1.95 12.37 0.90
C ILE A 318 -1.58 12.19 -0.57
N SER A 319 -2.25 12.94 -1.44
CA SER A 319 -2.26 12.67 -2.88
C SER A 319 -2.37 13.96 -3.70
N GLY A 320 -2.10 13.89 -5.00
CA GLY A 320 -2.26 15.02 -5.92
C GLY A 320 -1.36 16.23 -5.62
N SER A 321 -0.16 16.00 -5.08
CA SER A 321 0.82 17.07 -4.77
C SER A 321 2.18 16.84 -5.46
N GLY A 322 3.03 17.86 -5.59
CA GLY A 322 4.40 17.66 -6.09
C GLY A 322 5.20 16.70 -5.21
N TRP A 323 5.23 16.96 -3.91
CA TRP A 323 5.67 16.01 -2.87
C TRP A 323 4.48 15.66 -1.99
N GLY A 324 4.22 14.37 -1.75
CA GLY A 324 3.21 13.95 -0.78
C GLY A 324 3.60 14.40 0.63
N ILE A 325 4.75 13.92 1.09
CA ILE A 325 5.38 14.32 2.35
C ILE A 325 6.83 14.73 2.10
N TYR A 326 7.25 15.88 2.62
CA TYR A 326 8.63 16.34 2.54
C TYR A 326 9.19 16.67 3.93
N LEU A 327 10.26 15.98 4.32
CA LEU A 327 10.98 16.19 5.59
C LEU A 327 12.34 16.82 5.29
N HIS A 328 12.62 18.00 5.85
CA HIS A 328 13.91 18.65 5.64
C HIS A 328 14.43 19.45 6.85
N THR A 329 15.56 20.14 6.66
CA THR A 329 16.22 21.06 7.61
C THR A 329 16.26 20.56 9.07
N THR A 330 16.73 19.32 9.26
CA THR A 330 16.93 18.63 10.56
C THR A 330 15.69 18.10 11.27
N ALA A 331 14.55 17.96 10.58
CA ALA A 331 13.43 17.17 11.08
C ALA A 331 13.89 15.78 11.56
N LYS A 332 13.46 15.37 12.77
CA LYS A 332 13.95 14.12 13.37
C LYS A 332 12.90 13.31 14.10
N ARG A 333 13.07 11.99 14.12
CA ARG A 333 12.15 11.06 14.82
C ARG A 333 10.68 11.26 14.43
N THR A 334 10.43 11.69 13.19
CA THR A 334 9.09 11.73 12.64
C THR A 334 8.63 10.30 12.37
N VAL A 335 7.42 9.97 12.80
CA VAL A 335 6.78 8.68 12.51
C VAL A 335 5.72 8.90 11.43
N ILE A 336 5.90 8.27 10.27
CA ILE A 336 4.92 8.27 9.16
C ILE A 336 4.33 6.86 9.11
N GLN A 337 3.07 6.68 9.52
CA GLN A 337 2.46 5.35 9.63
C GLN A 337 1.00 5.29 9.18
N GLY A 338 0.61 4.17 8.57
CA GLY A 338 -0.77 3.85 8.21
C GLY A 338 -1.44 4.80 7.23
N ASN A 339 -0.67 5.59 6.48
CA ASN A 339 -1.17 6.55 5.48
C ASN A 339 -1.37 5.90 4.12
N TYR A 340 -2.25 6.51 3.31
CA TYR A 340 -2.36 6.28 1.88
C TYR A 340 -1.73 7.45 1.13
N ILE A 341 -0.73 7.18 0.31
CA ILE A 341 0.11 8.19 -0.35
C ILE A 341 0.14 7.89 -1.85
N GLY A 342 -0.37 8.82 -2.66
CA GLY A 342 -0.48 8.67 -4.12
C GLY A 342 -1.72 7.90 -4.60
N THR A 343 -2.62 7.52 -3.68
CA THR A 343 -3.87 6.79 -3.98
C THR A 343 -5.11 7.55 -3.49
N ASN A 344 -6.29 7.13 -3.94
CA ASN A 344 -7.57 7.55 -3.37
C ASN A 344 -7.78 6.97 -1.96
N ALA A 345 -8.83 7.42 -1.27
CA ALA A 345 -9.15 6.96 0.08
C ALA A 345 -9.45 5.45 0.21
N ALA A 346 -9.79 4.79 -0.90
CA ALA A 346 -10.00 3.34 -0.95
C ALA A 346 -8.69 2.55 -1.19
N GLY A 347 -7.61 3.20 -1.64
CA GLY A 347 -6.36 2.56 -2.02
C GLY A 347 -6.45 1.80 -3.35
N THR A 348 -7.47 2.09 -4.17
CA THR A 348 -7.81 1.32 -5.39
C THR A 348 -7.52 2.07 -6.70
N ALA A 349 -7.34 3.38 -6.64
CA ALA A 349 -7.00 4.21 -7.80
C ALA A 349 -5.88 5.18 -7.46
N TYR A 350 -5.03 5.49 -8.42
CA TYR A 350 -3.92 6.42 -8.26
C TYR A 350 -4.41 7.87 -8.38
N ILE A 351 -3.95 8.69 -7.45
CA ILE A 351 -4.03 10.16 -7.50
C ILE A 351 -2.58 10.63 -7.31
N PRO A 352 -1.77 10.60 -8.38
CA PRO A 352 -0.31 10.64 -8.26
C PRO A 352 0.18 11.89 -7.52
N ASN A 353 1.11 11.70 -6.58
CA ASN A 353 2.06 12.77 -6.27
C ASN A 353 3.21 12.76 -7.29
N GLY A 354 4.08 13.77 -7.27
CA GLY A 354 5.41 13.66 -7.88
C GLY A 354 6.24 12.62 -7.13
N PHE A 355 6.69 12.94 -5.91
CA PHE A 355 7.30 11.99 -4.97
C PHE A 355 6.31 11.61 -3.88
N GLY A 356 6.32 10.35 -3.43
CA GLY A 356 5.50 9.92 -2.29
C GLY A 356 5.99 10.56 -0.99
N ILE A 357 7.18 10.17 -0.54
CA ILE A 357 7.87 10.74 0.63
C ILE A 357 9.29 11.13 0.21
N SER A 358 9.72 12.36 0.50
CA SER A 358 11.11 12.78 0.29
C SER A 358 11.76 13.31 1.56
N MET A 359 13.08 13.13 1.67
CA MET A 359 13.88 13.45 2.86
C MET A 359 15.19 14.14 2.49
N ASN A 360 15.44 15.32 3.06
CA ASN A 360 16.65 16.12 2.84
C ASN A 360 17.27 16.56 4.18
N ARG A 361 18.40 15.97 4.58
CA ARG A 361 19.08 16.25 5.87
C ARG A 361 18.18 16.03 7.10
N SER A 362 17.35 14.98 7.08
CA SER A 362 16.46 14.60 8.18
C SER A 362 16.92 13.28 8.82
N GLN A 363 16.67 13.06 10.12
CA GLN A 363 17.33 11.98 10.88
C GLN A 363 16.38 11.13 11.72
N ASP A 364 16.70 9.85 11.90
CA ASP A 364 16.02 8.94 12.82
C ASP A 364 14.50 8.79 12.59
N ASN A 365 14.03 9.07 11.37
CA ASN A 365 12.61 8.97 11.03
C ASN A 365 12.19 7.50 10.83
N LEU A 366 10.95 7.19 11.20
CA LEU A 366 10.33 5.86 11.01
C LEU A 366 9.20 5.98 9.99
N ILE A 367 9.30 5.24 8.90
CA ILE A 367 8.23 5.11 7.90
C ILE A 367 7.67 3.71 8.00
N GLY A 368 6.41 3.62 8.39
CA GLY A 368 5.71 2.38 8.68
C GLY A 368 5.88 1.99 10.14
N GLY A 369 6.06 0.69 10.41
CA GLY A 369 6.26 0.16 11.74
C GLY A 369 5.92 -1.33 11.83
N THR A 370 6.32 -1.98 12.92
CA THR A 370 6.11 -3.43 13.11
C THR A 370 4.75 -3.80 13.68
N THR A 371 3.95 -2.81 14.10
CA THR A 371 2.59 -3.01 14.57
C THR A 371 1.62 -3.12 13.40
N SER A 372 0.63 -4.01 13.50
CA SER A 372 -0.43 -4.13 12.49
C SER A 372 -1.06 -2.77 12.19
N GLY A 373 -1.25 -2.46 10.90
CA GLY A 373 -1.79 -1.19 10.42
C GLY A 373 -0.78 -0.02 10.35
N ALA A 374 0.45 -0.17 10.85
CA ALA A 374 1.45 0.91 10.76
C ALA A 374 2.07 1.06 9.37
N GLY A 375 2.10 0.00 8.55
CA GLY A 375 2.56 0.08 7.16
C GLY A 375 1.79 1.11 6.34
N ASN A 376 2.48 1.97 5.61
CA ASN A 376 1.86 2.90 4.67
C ASN A 376 1.60 2.18 3.33
N LEU A 377 0.58 2.64 2.61
CA LEU A 377 0.37 2.33 1.18
C LEU A 377 0.92 3.50 0.37
N ILE A 378 1.98 3.26 -0.40
CA ILE A 378 2.71 4.26 -1.19
C ILE A 378 2.74 3.79 -2.64
N ALA A 379 1.81 4.28 -3.46
CA ALA A 379 1.66 3.77 -4.82
C ALA A 379 1.24 4.83 -5.83
N GLY A 380 1.58 4.61 -7.09
CA GLY A 380 1.14 5.46 -8.20
C GLY A 380 1.74 6.86 -8.22
N ASN A 381 2.87 7.10 -7.53
CA ASN A 381 3.56 8.38 -7.60
C ASN A 381 4.35 8.48 -8.92
N ASN A 382 4.51 9.67 -9.49
CA ASN A 382 5.15 9.85 -10.80
C ASN A 382 6.68 9.62 -10.77
N ASN A 383 7.31 9.77 -9.60
CA ASN A 383 8.74 9.52 -9.37
C ASN A 383 8.92 8.37 -8.36
N HIS A 384 9.85 8.49 -7.41
CA HIS A 384 10.08 7.47 -6.38
C HIS A 384 8.97 7.45 -5.31
N GLY A 385 8.68 6.26 -4.78
CA GLY A 385 7.81 6.11 -3.62
C GLY A 385 8.39 6.79 -2.37
N ILE A 386 9.65 6.47 -2.05
CA ILE A 386 10.44 7.11 -0.99
C ILE A 386 11.79 7.52 -1.56
N TYR A 387 12.14 8.79 -1.44
CA TYR A 387 13.42 9.35 -1.89
C TYR A 387 14.22 9.94 -0.73
N ILE A 388 15.45 9.46 -0.54
CA ILE A 388 16.39 9.97 0.47
C ILE A 388 17.48 10.75 -0.27
N GLU A 389 17.30 12.07 -0.32
CA GLU A 389 17.98 12.98 -1.26
C GLU A 389 19.45 13.19 -0.96
N THR A 390 19.85 13.03 0.31
CA THR A 390 21.19 13.36 0.78
C THR A 390 21.74 12.32 1.72
N SER A 391 23.06 12.12 1.69
CA SER A 391 23.78 11.23 2.62
C SER A 391 23.72 11.68 4.09
N ASP A 392 23.34 12.93 4.34
CA ASP A 392 23.14 13.48 5.69
C ASP A 392 21.84 12.98 6.35
N SER A 393 20.97 12.34 5.56
CA SER A 393 19.73 11.74 6.05
C SER A 393 19.96 10.33 6.57
N THR A 394 20.19 10.19 7.87
CA THR A 394 20.63 8.95 8.51
C THR A 394 19.61 8.39 9.51
N GLY A 395 19.71 7.09 9.84
CA GLY A 395 18.82 6.46 10.82
C GLY A 395 17.38 6.26 10.32
N ILE A 396 17.14 6.41 9.01
CA ILE A 396 15.81 6.28 8.41
C ILE A 396 15.43 4.81 8.32
N ARG A 397 14.42 4.40 9.10
CA ARG A 397 13.88 3.03 9.11
C ARG A 397 12.57 2.98 8.32
N ILE A 398 12.47 2.06 7.38
CA ILE A 398 11.33 1.86 6.49
C ILE A 398 10.86 0.42 6.73
N LEU A 399 9.70 0.24 7.38
CA LEU A 399 9.24 -1.06 7.85
C LEU A 399 7.80 -1.37 7.45
N MET A 400 7.56 -2.57 6.91
CA MET A 400 6.25 -3.13 6.56
C MET A 400 5.37 -2.22 5.66
N ASN A 401 5.97 -1.34 4.86
CA ASN A 401 5.21 -0.52 3.91
C ASN A 401 4.88 -1.31 2.65
N SER A 402 3.71 -1.06 2.08
CA SER A 402 3.33 -1.47 0.73
C SER A 402 3.73 -0.35 -0.21
N ILE A 403 4.74 -0.57 -1.04
CA ILE A 403 5.33 0.43 -1.94
C ILE A 403 5.36 -0.18 -3.33
N PHE A 404 4.57 0.32 -4.30
CA PHE A 404 4.50 -0.28 -5.63
C PHE A 404 3.90 0.65 -6.70
N ASN A 405 4.07 0.30 -7.98
CA ASN A 405 3.66 1.04 -9.16
C ASN A 405 4.02 2.53 -9.11
N ASN A 406 5.20 2.88 -8.59
CA ASN A 406 5.74 4.23 -8.69
C ASN A 406 6.48 4.39 -10.04
N GLY A 407 6.57 5.61 -10.57
CA GLY A 407 7.15 5.86 -11.89
C GLY A 407 8.67 5.64 -11.96
N LEU A 408 9.33 5.56 -10.80
CA LEU A 408 10.72 5.16 -10.62
C LEU A 408 10.77 4.14 -9.44
N LEU A 409 11.95 3.92 -8.84
CA LEU A 409 12.13 2.98 -7.73
C LEU A 409 11.19 3.25 -6.54
N GLY A 410 10.73 2.16 -5.90
CA GLY A 410 9.94 2.25 -4.67
C GLY A 410 10.68 2.93 -3.52
N ILE A 411 11.97 2.62 -3.36
CA ILE A 411 12.89 3.31 -2.42
C ILE A 411 14.14 3.67 -3.21
N GLU A 412 14.54 4.94 -3.17
CA GLU A 412 15.82 5.42 -3.71
C GLU A 412 16.59 6.20 -2.64
N ARG A 413 17.91 6.00 -2.59
CA ARG A 413 18.80 6.65 -1.62
C ARG A 413 20.10 7.09 -2.27
N VAL A 414 20.54 8.31 -1.96
CA VAL A 414 21.76 8.93 -2.50
C VAL A 414 23.01 8.65 -1.63
N ASP A 415 22.90 7.86 -0.56
CA ASP A 415 24.02 7.54 0.33
C ASP A 415 25.02 6.52 -0.25
N VAL A 416 26.31 6.72 0.06
CA VAL A 416 27.41 5.85 -0.44
C VAL A 416 27.63 4.59 0.40
N ALA A 417 26.99 4.49 1.56
CA ALA A 417 27.13 3.37 2.49
C ALA A 417 25.75 2.77 2.77
N GLU A 418 25.34 1.82 1.93
CA GLU A 418 24.03 1.19 1.98
C GLU A 418 24.13 -0.27 2.45
N ASN A 419 23.08 -0.79 3.11
CA ASN A 419 22.91 -2.22 3.24
C ASN A 419 22.56 -2.81 1.86
N VAL A 420 23.08 -3.99 1.53
CA VAL A 420 22.74 -4.69 0.28
C VAL A 420 22.19 -6.06 0.63
N VAL A 421 21.05 -6.41 0.04
CA VAL A 421 20.46 -7.75 0.12
C VAL A 421 20.51 -8.38 -1.27
N ILE A 422 21.03 -9.61 -1.34
CA ILE A 422 21.05 -10.42 -2.55
C ILE A 422 20.27 -11.69 -2.23
N LEU A 423 19.15 -11.89 -2.91
CA LEU A 423 18.41 -13.15 -2.88
C LEU A 423 19.12 -14.13 -3.81
N THR A 424 19.49 -15.30 -3.29
CA THR A 424 20.16 -16.37 -4.05
C THR A 424 19.21 -17.48 -4.43
N SER A 425 18.16 -17.70 -3.63
CA SER A 425 17.08 -18.62 -3.94
C SER A 425 15.79 -18.14 -3.29
N VAL A 426 14.70 -18.24 -4.03
CA VAL A 426 13.35 -18.10 -3.51
C VAL A 426 12.57 -19.32 -3.97
N SER A 427 12.16 -20.15 -3.02
CA SER A 427 11.32 -21.32 -3.28
C SER A 427 10.13 -21.28 -2.32
N GLY A 428 9.23 -22.24 -2.40
CA GLY A 428 8.15 -22.27 -1.43
C GLY A 428 7.34 -23.55 -1.45
N THR A 429 6.41 -23.61 -0.52
CA THR A 429 5.31 -24.57 -0.46
C THR A 429 3.99 -23.80 -0.57
N THR A 430 2.84 -24.46 -0.44
CA THR A 430 1.54 -23.76 -0.36
C THR A 430 1.33 -22.93 0.90
N THR A 431 2.16 -23.13 1.92
CA THR A 431 1.97 -22.51 3.22
C THR A 431 3.19 -21.72 3.65
N ALA A 432 4.21 -21.52 2.81
CA ALA A 432 5.43 -20.79 3.17
C ALA A 432 6.25 -20.40 1.95
N THR A 433 6.97 -19.27 2.06
CA THR A 433 8.04 -18.90 1.14
C THR A 433 9.37 -19.14 1.81
N HIS A 434 10.20 -20.01 1.25
CA HIS A 434 11.58 -20.19 1.68
C HIS A 434 12.46 -19.17 0.95
N VAL A 435 13.25 -18.41 1.70
CA VAL A 435 14.15 -17.39 1.16
C VAL A 435 15.57 -17.65 1.61
N GLU A 436 16.50 -17.63 0.66
CA GLU A 436 17.93 -17.71 0.90
C GLU A 436 18.65 -16.51 0.29
N GLY A 437 19.73 -16.09 0.94
CA GLY A 437 20.54 -15.02 0.40
C GLY A 437 21.66 -14.55 1.30
N ILE A 438 22.22 -13.41 0.92
CA ILE A 438 23.32 -12.75 1.60
C ILE A 438 22.92 -11.31 1.88
N VAL A 439 23.17 -10.86 3.10
CA VAL A 439 23.11 -9.45 3.46
C VAL A 439 24.52 -8.92 3.71
N ASN A 440 24.84 -7.77 3.13
CA ASN A 440 26.01 -6.96 3.45
C ASN A 440 25.52 -5.67 4.09
N ALA A 441 25.48 -5.64 5.42
CA ALA A 441 24.99 -4.52 6.19
C ALA A 441 26.11 -3.55 6.57
N LYS A 442 25.71 -2.28 6.73
CA LYS A 442 26.56 -1.19 7.21
C LYS A 442 26.12 -0.73 8.61
N PRO A 443 27.04 -0.22 9.43
CA PRO A 443 28.49 -0.31 9.23
C PRO A 443 28.97 -1.78 9.31
N ALA A 444 30.17 -2.06 8.78
CA ALA A 444 30.76 -3.40 8.83
C ALA A 444 31.16 -3.76 10.26
N GLN A 445 30.31 -4.51 10.95
CA GLN A 445 30.49 -4.96 12.33
C GLN A 445 29.54 -6.11 12.64
N VAL A 446 29.77 -6.80 13.76
CA VAL A 446 28.79 -7.75 14.30
C VAL A 446 27.57 -6.98 14.80
N GLN A 447 26.43 -7.15 14.14
CA GLN A 447 25.17 -6.51 14.50
C GLN A 447 23.99 -7.39 14.08
N THR A 448 22.82 -7.15 14.69
CA THR A 448 21.56 -7.73 14.21
C THR A 448 21.00 -6.86 13.09
N VAL A 449 20.58 -7.49 12.00
CA VAL A 449 19.98 -6.86 10.83
C VAL A 449 18.63 -7.52 10.58
N ARG A 450 17.59 -6.70 10.39
CA ARG A 450 16.25 -7.15 10.02
C ARG A 450 16.13 -7.14 8.50
N ILE A 451 15.83 -8.28 7.90
CA ILE A 451 15.55 -8.41 6.47
C ILE A 451 14.05 -8.58 6.31
N GLU A 452 13.38 -7.65 5.62
CA GLU A 452 11.95 -7.73 5.32
C GLU A 452 11.74 -8.16 3.88
N PHE A 453 10.78 -9.05 3.66
CA PHE A 453 10.49 -9.64 2.36
C PHE A 453 9.12 -9.21 1.87
N PHE A 454 9.03 -8.97 0.57
CA PHE A 454 7.84 -8.47 -0.08
C PHE A 454 7.56 -9.28 -1.34
N SER A 455 6.30 -9.63 -1.53
CA SER A 455 5.80 -10.28 -2.74
C SER A 455 5.25 -9.24 -3.69
N ASN A 456 5.52 -9.43 -4.99
CA ASN A 456 5.14 -8.52 -6.06
C ASN A 456 4.47 -9.30 -7.19
N VAL A 457 3.53 -8.66 -7.89
CA VAL A 457 2.92 -9.23 -9.11
C VAL A 457 3.94 -9.33 -10.25
N ALA A 458 4.82 -8.35 -10.39
CA ALA A 458 5.82 -8.26 -11.46
C ALA A 458 7.12 -7.65 -10.93
N CYS A 459 8.22 -7.87 -11.65
CA CYS A 459 9.43 -7.07 -11.49
C CYS A 459 9.18 -5.66 -12.04
N ASP A 460 9.83 -4.67 -11.44
CA ASP A 460 9.93 -3.35 -12.05
C ASP A 460 10.71 -3.42 -13.38
N TYR A 461 10.42 -2.52 -14.32
CA TYR A 461 11.03 -2.50 -15.66
C TYR A 461 12.57 -2.40 -15.66
N ILE A 462 13.18 -1.81 -14.61
CA ILE A 462 14.64 -1.75 -14.47
C ILE A 462 15.24 -2.86 -13.58
N GLY A 463 14.42 -3.85 -13.18
CA GLY A 463 14.85 -5.07 -12.47
C GLY A 463 15.10 -4.92 -10.96
N TYR A 464 15.16 -3.70 -10.44
CA TYR A 464 15.18 -3.42 -9.00
C TYR A 464 13.76 -3.26 -8.51
N GLY A 465 13.33 -4.16 -7.63
CA GLY A 465 11.91 -4.33 -7.39
C GLY A 465 11.31 -3.29 -6.45
N GLU A 466 9.98 -3.27 -6.41
CA GLU A 466 9.23 -2.58 -5.38
C GLU A 466 8.80 -3.59 -4.30
N GLY A 467 7.92 -3.23 -3.38
CA GLY A 467 7.42 -4.12 -2.34
C GLY A 467 5.91 -3.98 -2.14
N GLU A 468 5.13 -4.66 -2.96
CA GLU A 468 3.67 -4.54 -2.95
C GLU A 468 3.04 -5.14 -1.69
N GLN A 469 3.38 -6.39 -1.35
CA GLN A 469 2.79 -7.08 -0.21
C GLN A 469 3.87 -7.55 0.75
N TYR A 470 3.85 -7.06 1.99
CA TYR A 470 4.71 -7.58 3.05
C TYR A 470 4.40 -9.05 3.36
N ILE A 471 5.41 -9.92 3.29
CA ILE A 471 5.28 -11.38 3.52
C ILE A 471 6.16 -11.89 4.66
N GLY A 472 6.74 -11.01 5.49
CA GLY A 472 7.46 -11.40 6.70
C GLY A 472 8.90 -10.89 6.76
N PHE A 473 9.66 -11.41 7.72
CA PHE A 473 11.01 -10.96 7.99
C PHE A 473 11.88 -12.06 8.60
N LEU A 474 13.20 -11.89 8.49
CA LEU A 474 14.21 -12.64 9.24
C LEU A 474 15.13 -11.65 9.96
N ASP A 475 15.47 -11.95 11.21
CA ASP A 475 16.54 -11.24 11.93
C ASP A 475 17.81 -12.09 11.89
N VAL A 476 18.91 -11.52 11.40
CA VAL A 476 20.20 -12.21 11.26
C VAL A 476 21.33 -11.46 11.93
N VAL A 477 22.35 -12.18 12.38
CA VAL A 477 23.55 -11.60 13.01
C VAL A 477 24.69 -11.62 12.01
N THR A 478 25.26 -10.46 11.70
CA THR A 478 26.41 -10.32 10.81
C THR A 478 27.74 -10.67 11.47
N ASP A 479 28.72 -11.03 10.66
CA ASP A 479 30.11 -11.13 11.08
C ASP A 479 30.77 -9.74 11.27
N SER A 480 32.07 -9.70 11.58
CA SER A 480 32.80 -8.44 11.74
C SER A 480 32.95 -7.62 10.45
N LEU A 481 32.69 -8.21 9.28
CA LEU A 481 32.67 -7.53 7.99
C LEU A 481 31.27 -6.98 7.64
N GLY A 482 30.27 -7.22 8.48
CA GLY A 482 28.88 -6.85 8.23
C GLY A 482 28.15 -7.82 7.29
N ILE A 483 28.69 -9.02 7.06
CA ILE A 483 28.11 -10.00 6.14
C ILE A 483 27.40 -11.10 6.93
N ALA A 484 26.23 -11.53 6.46
CA ALA A 484 25.55 -12.73 6.92
C ALA A 484 24.87 -13.45 5.76
N ASN A 485 24.91 -14.79 5.79
CA ASN A 485 23.99 -15.61 5.02
C ASN A 485 22.69 -15.75 5.80
N PHE A 486 21.57 -15.82 5.10
CA PHE A 486 20.26 -16.08 5.67
C PHE A 486 19.55 -17.17 4.89
N ALA A 487 18.77 -17.98 5.61
CA ALA A 487 17.88 -18.99 5.06
C ALA A 487 16.70 -19.14 6.04
N GLY A 488 15.47 -19.14 5.55
CA GLY A 488 14.29 -19.30 6.41
C GLY A 488 12.96 -19.12 5.71
N ASP A 489 11.90 -19.48 6.42
CA ASP A 489 10.52 -19.41 5.90
C ASP A 489 9.82 -18.12 6.35
N VAL A 490 9.08 -17.49 5.43
CA VAL A 490 8.25 -16.29 5.67
C VAL A 490 6.79 -16.52 5.21
N GLN A 491 5.85 -15.69 5.67
CA GLN A 491 4.38 -15.88 5.60
C GLN A 491 3.61 -14.57 5.36
N PRO A 492 2.49 -14.59 4.60
CA PRO A 492 1.80 -15.74 4.00
C PRO A 492 2.36 -16.15 2.62
N THR A 493 1.75 -17.17 2.00
CA THR A 493 2.06 -17.65 0.64
C THR A 493 1.84 -16.59 -0.46
N MET A 494 2.51 -16.82 -1.59
CA MET A 494 3.08 -15.84 -2.53
C MET A 494 2.20 -15.32 -3.66
N LYS A 495 2.63 -14.17 -4.20
CA LYS A 495 2.69 -13.88 -5.64
C LYS A 495 4.13 -14.10 -6.16
N LYS A 496 4.27 -14.36 -7.45
CA LYS A 496 5.41 -14.97 -8.19
C LYS A 496 6.83 -14.45 -7.92
N ILE A 497 7.01 -13.23 -7.41
CA ILE A 497 8.31 -12.55 -7.33
C ILE A 497 8.54 -11.98 -5.93
N VAL A 498 9.76 -12.13 -5.40
CA VAL A 498 10.16 -11.61 -4.08
C VAL A 498 11.22 -10.54 -4.20
N THR A 499 11.08 -9.51 -3.38
CA THR A 499 12.09 -8.49 -3.11
C THR A 499 12.34 -8.41 -1.62
N ALA A 500 13.47 -7.82 -1.23
CA ALA A 500 13.82 -7.67 0.17
C ALA A 500 14.44 -6.31 0.47
N THR A 501 14.28 -5.84 1.72
CA THR A 501 15.01 -4.71 2.27
C THR A 501 15.77 -5.14 3.52
N ALA A 502 16.90 -4.51 3.82
CA ALA A 502 17.65 -4.73 5.06
C ALA A 502 17.69 -3.45 5.90
N THR A 503 17.26 -3.57 7.15
CA THR A 503 17.28 -2.50 8.15
C THR A 503 18.35 -2.77 9.20
N SER A 504 19.31 -1.86 9.31
CA SER A 504 20.38 -1.86 10.31
C SER A 504 20.38 -0.56 11.13
N SER A 505 21.45 -0.32 11.89
CA SER A 505 21.64 0.92 12.65
C SER A 505 21.73 2.19 11.80
N ILE A 506 22.10 2.09 10.51
CA ILE A 506 22.18 3.25 9.61
C ILE A 506 20.87 3.57 8.89
N GLY A 507 19.93 2.63 8.90
CA GLY A 507 18.65 2.72 8.20
C GLY A 507 18.34 1.51 7.31
N THR A 508 17.31 1.66 6.49
CA THR A 508 16.81 0.63 5.55
C THR A 508 17.37 0.83 4.15
N SER A 509 17.78 -0.25 3.49
CA SER A 509 18.20 -0.24 2.08
C SER A 509 17.04 0.04 1.12
N ARG A 510 17.37 0.30 -0.13
CA ARG A 510 16.50 0.07 -1.28
C ARG A 510 16.09 -1.40 -1.33
N PHE A 511 15.08 -1.70 -2.14
CA PHE A 511 14.70 -3.07 -2.45
C PHE A 511 15.82 -3.78 -3.21
N SER A 512 15.99 -5.07 -2.93
CA SER A 512 16.86 -5.96 -3.70
C SER A 512 16.42 -6.02 -5.16
N GLN A 513 17.29 -6.55 -6.01
CA GLN A 513 16.84 -7.08 -7.30
C GLN A 513 15.69 -8.06 -7.05
N CYS A 514 14.67 -8.00 -7.90
CA CYS A 514 13.56 -8.95 -7.82
C CYS A 514 14.08 -10.36 -8.11
N HIS A 515 13.55 -11.36 -7.40
CA HIS A 515 13.91 -12.76 -7.59
C HIS A 515 12.63 -13.56 -7.82
N PRO A 516 12.46 -14.23 -8.98
CA PRO A 516 11.30 -15.07 -9.23
C PRO A 516 11.32 -16.26 -8.27
N LYS A 517 10.14 -16.69 -7.86
CA LYS A 517 10.00 -17.95 -7.15
C LYS A 517 10.25 -19.07 -8.14
N THR A 518 11.28 -19.87 -7.92
CA THR A 518 11.52 -21.07 -8.72
C THR A 518 11.04 -22.31 -7.95
N HIS A 519 10.51 -23.27 -8.69
CA HIS A 519 10.10 -24.56 -8.18
C HIS A 519 10.76 -25.69 -8.98
N THR A 520 11.14 -26.76 -8.29
CA THR A 520 11.53 -28.00 -8.98
C THR A 520 10.29 -28.65 -9.58
N ASP A 521 10.30 -28.83 -10.89
CA ASP A 521 9.33 -29.66 -11.59
C ASP A 521 9.55 -31.13 -11.25
N THR A 522 8.43 -31.81 -11.06
CA THR A 522 8.41 -33.22 -10.68
C THR A 522 7.48 -34.01 -11.58
N ILE A 523 7.73 -35.31 -11.69
CA ILE A 523 6.99 -36.17 -12.60
C ILE A 523 5.50 -36.25 -12.24
N GLY A 524 4.65 -36.06 -13.25
CA GLY A 524 3.25 -36.45 -13.25
C GLY A 524 3.00 -37.50 -14.33
N ILE A 525 1.92 -38.27 -14.18
CA ILE A 525 1.38 -39.08 -15.28
C ILE A 525 -0.12 -38.89 -15.39
N PHE A 526 -0.64 -39.01 -16.61
CA PHE A 526 -2.07 -39.14 -16.86
C PHE A 526 -2.38 -40.54 -17.35
N ARG A 527 -3.32 -41.17 -16.67
CA ARG A 527 -3.82 -42.49 -17.02
C ARG A 527 -5.13 -42.36 -17.76
N GLN A 528 -5.12 -42.81 -19.01
CA GLN A 528 -6.30 -42.73 -19.86
C GLN A 528 -7.44 -43.63 -19.39
N SER A 529 -7.16 -44.79 -18.79
CA SER A 529 -8.20 -45.76 -18.42
C SER A 529 -9.22 -45.24 -17.40
N ASP A 530 -8.81 -44.27 -16.58
CA ASP A 530 -9.62 -43.66 -15.52
C ASP A 530 -9.65 -42.12 -15.58
N ALA A 531 -9.11 -41.52 -16.66
CA ALA A 531 -9.01 -40.07 -16.86
C ALA A 531 -8.42 -39.32 -15.64
N THR A 532 -7.39 -39.91 -15.03
CA THR A 532 -6.84 -39.41 -13.77
C THR A 532 -5.36 -39.02 -13.92
N PHE A 533 -5.06 -37.82 -13.44
CA PHE A 533 -3.72 -37.31 -13.22
C PHE A 533 -3.20 -37.87 -11.90
N TYR A 534 -2.01 -38.44 -11.91
CA TYR A 534 -1.28 -38.95 -10.76
C TYR A 534 0.02 -38.16 -10.65
N LEU A 535 0.13 -37.34 -9.62
CA LEU A 535 1.20 -36.35 -9.47
C LEU A 535 2.11 -36.76 -8.33
N ARG A 536 3.42 -36.63 -8.54
CA ARG A 536 4.43 -37.03 -7.56
C ARG A 536 5.35 -35.85 -7.30
N ASN A 537 5.60 -35.55 -6.03
CA ASN A 537 6.42 -34.42 -5.58
C ASN A 537 7.91 -34.74 -5.52
N GLU A 538 8.34 -35.86 -6.08
CA GLU A 538 9.73 -36.31 -6.12
C GLU A 538 10.00 -37.10 -7.41
N ASN A 539 11.12 -36.79 -8.07
CA ASN A 539 11.61 -37.49 -9.25
C ASN A 539 12.27 -38.84 -8.89
N SER A 540 11.47 -39.74 -8.31
CA SER A 540 11.91 -41.03 -7.78
C SER A 540 10.86 -42.13 -8.01
N THR A 541 11.24 -43.39 -7.80
CA THR A 541 10.30 -44.53 -7.93
C THR A 541 9.34 -44.55 -6.75
N GLY A 542 8.03 -44.67 -7.00
CA GLY A 542 7.05 -44.76 -5.92
C GLY A 542 5.59 -44.56 -6.37
N PHE A 543 4.72 -44.31 -5.39
CA PHE A 543 3.31 -44.00 -5.62
C PHE A 543 3.09 -42.50 -5.86
N ALA A 544 1.95 -42.12 -6.41
CA ALA A 544 1.60 -40.71 -6.54
C ALA A 544 1.36 -40.10 -5.15
N ASP A 545 1.76 -38.85 -4.96
CA ASP A 545 1.48 -38.09 -3.73
C ASP A 545 0.08 -37.48 -3.77
N SER A 546 -0.41 -37.17 -4.97
CA SER A 546 -1.78 -36.70 -5.19
C SER A 546 -2.34 -37.23 -6.50
N SER A 547 -3.66 -37.17 -6.63
CA SER A 547 -4.35 -37.54 -7.85
C SER A 547 -5.58 -36.66 -8.08
N LEU A 548 -5.85 -36.37 -9.35
CA LEU A 548 -6.97 -35.53 -9.78
C LEU A 548 -7.65 -36.15 -11.01
N THR A 549 -8.95 -36.41 -10.95
CA THR A 549 -9.72 -36.82 -12.12
C THR A 549 -10.22 -35.59 -12.88
N PHE A 550 -9.84 -35.44 -14.15
CA PHE A 550 -10.23 -34.32 -14.99
C PHE A 550 -10.14 -34.68 -16.49
N GLY A 551 -11.11 -34.23 -17.28
CA GLY A 551 -11.19 -34.55 -18.71
C GLY A 551 -11.80 -35.91 -19.03
N ALA A 552 -11.60 -36.39 -20.26
CA ALA A 552 -12.04 -37.70 -20.74
C ALA A 552 -10.85 -38.61 -21.09
N ALA A 553 -11.09 -39.92 -21.09
CA ALA A 553 -10.08 -40.96 -21.33
C ALA A 553 -9.25 -40.79 -22.62
N THR A 554 -9.84 -40.20 -23.66
CA THR A 554 -9.20 -40.01 -24.97
C THR A 554 -8.53 -38.65 -25.15
N ASP A 555 -8.66 -37.76 -24.17
CA ASP A 555 -8.07 -36.43 -24.26
C ASP A 555 -6.54 -36.51 -24.05
N PHE A 556 -5.82 -35.52 -24.57
CA PHE A 556 -4.38 -35.40 -24.38
C PHE A 556 -4.10 -34.54 -23.15
N PRO A 557 -3.30 -35.01 -22.19
CA PRO A 557 -3.08 -34.29 -20.95
C PRO A 557 -2.02 -33.20 -21.12
N ILE A 558 -2.18 -32.14 -20.34
CA ILE A 558 -1.22 -31.04 -20.18
C ILE A 558 -1.29 -30.52 -18.74
N THR A 559 -0.29 -29.76 -18.33
CA THR A 559 -0.20 -29.10 -17.02
C THR A 559 0.39 -27.72 -17.21
N GLY A 560 0.00 -26.76 -16.37
CA GLY A 560 0.50 -25.39 -16.37
C GLY A 560 -0.07 -24.56 -15.22
N ASP A 561 0.58 -23.44 -14.89
CA ASP A 561 0.13 -22.39 -13.98
C ASP A 561 -0.74 -21.36 -14.71
N TRP A 562 -2.01 -21.73 -14.94
CA TRP A 562 -2.96 -20.91 -15.70
C TRP A 562 -3.28 -19.57 -15.04
N ASN A 563 -3.25 -19.52 -13.70
CA ASN A 563 -3.74 -18.39 -12.92
C ASN A 563 -2.60 -17.50 -12.37
N GLY A 564 -1.38 -18.02 -12.37
CA GLY A 564 -0.20 -17.32 -11.91
C GLY A 564 0.10 -17.46 -10.41
N ASP A 565 -0.31 -18.53 -9.75
CA ASP A 565 -0.05 -18.78 -8.33
C ASP A 565 1.23 -19.60 -8.07
N GLY A 566 1.91 -19.99 -9.15
CA GLY A 566 3.12 -20.80 -9.16
C GLY A 566 2.86 -22.29 -8.93
N ILE A 567 1.63 -22.77 -9.13
CA ILE A 567 1.25 -24.19 -9.03
C ILE A 567 0.75 -24.67 -10.39
N ASP A 568 1.38 -25.72 -10.91
CA ASP A 568 0.90 -26.39 -12.10
C ASP A 568 -0.36 -27.19 -11.80
N THR A 569 -1.39 -26.95 -12.61
CA THR A 569 -2.68 -27.61 -12.48
C THR A 569 -3.08 -28.32 -13.77
N PRO A 570 -3.84 -29.43 -13.69
CA PRO A 570 -4.18 -30.21 -14.87
C PRO A 570 -4.99 -29.46 -15.93
N GLY A 571 -4.74 -29.84 -17.18
CA GLY A 571 -5.53 -29.47 -18.35
C GLY A 571 -5.60 -30.63 -19.33
N VAL A 572 -6.57 -30.59 -20.25
CA VAL A 572 -6.67 -31.56 -21.33
C VAL A 572 -6.99 -30.90 -22.67
N TYR A 573 -6.43 -31.45 -23.74
CA TYR A 573 -6.72 -31.09 -25.12
C TYR A 573 -7.49 -32.21 -25.82
N ARG A 574 -8.70 -31.89 -26.26
CA ARG A 574 -9.57 -32.82 -26.99
C ARG A 574 -9.22 -32.82 -28.47
N LYS A 575 -8.42 -33.80 -28.87
CA LYS A 575 -7.94 -33.94 -30.26
C LYS A 575 -9.03 -34.00 -31.32
N SER A 576 -10.23 -34.49 -30.99
CA SER A 576 -11.32 -34.58 -31.95
C SER A 576 -11.95 -33.22 -32.30
N THR A 577 -11.83 -32.23 -31.42
CA THR A 577 -12.48 -30.91 -31.58
C THR A 577 -11.49 -29.75 -31.62
N GLY A 578 -10.25 -29.94 -31.14
CA GLY A 578 -9.27 -28.86 -31.00
C GLY A 578 -9.50 -27.98 -29.78
N GLU A 579 -10.24 -28.48 -28.78
CA GLU A 579 -10.65 -27.72 -27.60
C GLU A 579 -9.78 -28.05 -26.39
N PHE A 580 -9.35 -27.01 -25.68
CA PHE A 580 -8.68 -27.05 -24.39
C PHE A 580 -9.70 -26.95 -23.26
N PHE A 581 -9.52 -27.76 -22.23
CA PHE A 581 -10.23 -27.68 -20.96
C PHE A 581 -9.18 -27.60 -19.85
N LEU A 582 -9.19 -26.55 -19.05
CA LEU A 582 -8.18 -26.31 -18.00
C LEU A 582 -8.85 -26.12 -16.64
N THR A 583 -8.18 -26.54 -15.57
CA THR A 583 -8.67 -26.40 -14.19
C THR A 583 -7.59 -25.84 -13.29
N ASP A 584 -7.95 -24.91 -12.40
CA ASP A 584 -7.09 -24.45 -11.30
C ASP A 584 -7.30 -25.31 -10.03
N SER A 585 -7.96 -26.47 -10.17
CA SER A 585 -8.29 -27.32 -9.02
C SER A 585 -7.09 -28.17 -8.61
N THR A 586 -6.79 -28.15 -7.33
CA THR A 586 -5.71 -28.96 -6.73
C THR A 586 -6.24 -30.18 -5.98
N SER A 587 -7.55 -30.42 -6.00
CA SER A 587 -8.21 -31.54 -5.31
C SER A 587 -9.45 -32.02 -6.06
N THR A 588 -9.86 -33.27 -5.78
CA THR A 588 -11.02 -33.91 -6.44
C THR A 588 -12.31 -33.64 -5.63
N PRO A 589 -13.44 -33.30 -6.28
CA PRO A 589 -13.67 -33.19 -7.72
C PRO A 589 -13.13 -31.88 -8.33
N ALA A 590 -12.45 -32.00 -9.47
CA ALA A 590 -11.93 -30.86 -10.21
C ALA A 590 -13.05 -30.04 -10.86
N VAL A 591 -12.92 -28.71 -10.84
CA VAL A 591 -13.85 -27.76 -11.49
C VAL A 591 -13.22 -27.23 -12.77
N LEU A 592 -13.97 -27.21 -13.87
CA LEU A 592 -13.55 -26.58 -15.12
C LEU A 592 -13.49 -25.06 -14.96
N HIS A 593 -12.34 -24.45 -15.26
CA HIS A 593 -12.15 -22.99 -15.18
C HIS A 593 -12.07 -22.35 -16.56
N TYR A 594 -11.39 -22.99 -17.51
CA TYR A 594 -11.20 -22.47 -18.86
C TYR A 594 -11.60 -23.50 -19.92
N SER A 595 -12.30 -23.06 -20.96
CA SER A 595 -12.66 -23.88 -22.13
C SER A 595 -12.59 -23.02 -23.39
N PHE A 596 -11.75 -23.40 -24.35
CA PHE A 596 -11.54 -22.63 -25.58
C PHE A 596 -10.90 -23.46 -26.70
N VAL A 597 -10.95 -22.96 -27.93
CA VAL A 597 -10.41 -23.65 -29.11
C VAL A 597 -9.15 -22.96 -29.61
N LEU A 598 -8.10 -23.75 -29.87
CA LEU A 598 -6.89 -23.32 -30.56
C LEU A 598 -6.38 -24.46 -31.45
N GLY A 599 -6.09 -24.15 -32.72
CA GLY A 599 -5.66 -25.14 -33.71
C GLY A 599 -6.81 -25.88 -34.39
N ILE A 600 -6.50 -27.05 -34.94
CA ILE A 600 -7.46 -27.94 -35.60
C ILE A 600 -7.38 -29.35 -35.00
N PRO A 601 -8.38 -30.22 -35.25
CA PRO A 601 -8.33 -31.60 -34.78
C PRO A 601 -7.04 -32.33 -35.15
N ASN A 602 -6.49 -33.06 -34.19
CA ASN A 602 -5.22 -33.81 -34.22
C ASN A 602 -3.92 -33.00 -34.19
N ASP A 603 -3.97 -31.68 -33.98
CA ASP A 603 -2.77 -30.98 -33.52
C ASP A 603 -2.36 -31.51 -32.10
N GLN A 604 -1.12 -31.28 -31.69
CA GLN A 604 -0.59 -31.69 -30.38
C GLN A 604 -0.47 -30.46 -29.46
N PRO A 605 -0.92 -30.51 -28.20
CA PRO A 605 -0.81 -29.36 -27.32
C PRO A 605 0.63 -29.20 -26.79
N ILE A 606 1.02 -27.97 -26.54
CA ILE A 606 2.22 -27.56 -25.78
C ILE A 606 1.82 -26.43 -24.83
N VAL A 607 2.58 -26.23 -23.75
CA VAL A 607 2.28 -25.28 -22.68
C VAL A 607 3.55 -24.53 -22.32
N GLY A 608 3.40 -23.26 -21.92
CA GLY A 608 4.48 -22.46 -21.37
C GLY A 608 4.12 -20.98 -21.26
N ASP A 609 4.93 -20.25 -20.51
CA ASP A 609 4.91 -18.81 -20.37
C ASP A 609 5.68 -18.13 -21.52
N TRP A 610 4.95 -17.82 -22.58
CA TRP A 610 5.54 -17.26 -23.80
C TRP A 610 5.99 -15.80 -23.66
N ASP A 611 5.51 -15.07 -22.64
CA ASP A 611 5.69 -13.63 -22.51
C ASP A 611 6.34 -13.15 -21.20
N ALA A 612 6.68 -14.08 -20.30
CA ALA A 612 7.27 -13.85 -18.98
C ALA A 612 6.34 -13.10 -18.01
N ASP A 613 5.01 -13.25 -18.13
CA ASP A 613 4.06 -12.74 -17.13
C ASP A 613 3.85 -13.72 -15.95
N GLY A 614 4.52 -14.86 -16.03
CA GLY A 614 4.53 -15.99 -15.11
C GLY A 614 3.30 -16.88 -15.19
N LYS A 615 2.39 -16.66 -16.14
CA LYS A 615 1.22 -17.52 -16.37
C LYS A 615 1.48 -18.36 -17.59
N ASP A 616 1.06 -19.60 -17.53
CA ASP A 616 1.16 -20.47 -18.68
C ASP A 616 0.06 -20.18 -19.70
N GLY A 617 0.50 -19.89 -20.91
CA GLY A 617 -0.31 -19.95 -22.09
C GLY A 617 -0.40 -21.37 -22.63
N VAL A 618 -1.16 -21.53 -23.71
CA VAL A 618 -1.18 -22.79 -24.46
C VAL A 618 -0.75 -22.58 -25.90
N GLY A 619 -0.27 -23.66 -26.50
CA GLY A 619 0.02 -23.73 -27.91
C GLY A 619 -0.38 -25.05 -28.52
N VAL A 620 -0.34 -25.11 -29.84
CA VAL A 620 -0.45 -26.37 -30.58
C VAL A 620 0.67 -26.50 -31.60
N PHE A 621 1.22 -27.70 -31.70
CA PHE A 621 2.15 -28.14 -32.72
C PHE A 621 1.44 -29.04 -33.72
N ARG A 622 1.60 -28.78 -35.02
CA ARG A 622 0.98 -29.57 -36.09
C ARG A 622 1.95 -30.63 -36.62
N PRO A 623 1.71 -31.93 -36.32
CA PRO A 623 2.66 -32.98 -36.68
C PRO A 623 2.79 -33.25 -38.18
N SER A 624 1.86 -32.74 -39.01
CA SER A 624 1.90 -32.94 -40.45
C SER A 624 2.84 -31.98 -41.19
N ASN A 625 3.25 -30.86 -40.57
CA ASN A 625 4.08 -29.86 -41.25
C ASN A 625 4.91 -28.95 -40.33
N GLY A 626 4.90 -29.15 -39.01
CA GLY A 626 5.75 -28.40 -38.07
C GLY A 626 5.23 -27.00 -37.72
N LEU A 627 4.00 -26.64 -38.11
CA LEU A 627 3.40 -25.37 -37.70
C LEU A 627 3.16 -25.33 -36.19
N ILE A 628 3.48 -24.21 -35.56
CA ILE A 628 3.25 -23.94 -34.15
C ILE A 628 2.39 -22.68 -34.02
N TYR A 629 1.37 -22.75 -33.17
CA TYR A 629 0.54 -21.62 -32.77
C TYR A 629 0.61 -21.47 -31.26
N LEU A 630 1.01 -20.30 -30.75
CA LEU A 630 1.08 -20.01 -29.32
C LEU A 630 0.14 -18.88 -28.93
N LYS A 631 -0.38 -18.95 -27.70
CA LYS A 631 -1.33 -17.97 -27.16
C LYS A 631 -1.22 -17.89 -25.64
N SER A 632 -0.88 -16.71 -25.11
CA SER A 632 -0.83 -16.47 -23.66
C SER A 632 -2.22 -16.27 -23.04
N ASP A 633 -3.17 -15.66 -23.75
CA ASP A 633 -4.53 -15.47 -23.23
C ASP A 633 -5.41 -16.71 -23.46
N LEU A 634 -6.02 -17.25 -22.40
CA LEU A 634 -6.80 -18.49 -22.42
C LEU A 634 -8.23 -18.31 -22.99
N THR A 635 -8.32 -17.83 -24.23
CA THR A 635 -9.58 -17.54 -24.93
C THR A 635 -9.62 -18.10 -26.35
N THR A 636 -10.81 -18.27 -26.93
CA THR A 636 -10.95 -18.65 -28.35
C THR A 636 -10.58 -17.48 -29.25
N GLY A 637 -9.71 -17.70 -30.23
CA GLY A 637 -9.34 -16.67 -31.19
C GLY A 637 -8.07 -17.00 -31.96
N PHE A 638 -7.46 -15.97 -32.55
CA PHE A 638 -6.18 -16.12 -33.24
C PHE A 638 -5.04 -16.35 -32.26
N ALA A 639 -4.04 -17.11 -32.72
CA ALA A 639 -2.75 -17.25 -32.05
C ALA A 639 -2.01 -15.91 -32.07
N GLN A 640 -1.24 -15.65 -31.01
CA GLN A 640 -0.39 -14.46 -30.90
C GLN A 640 0.92 -14.65 -31.69
N TYR A 641 1.46 -15.87 -31.65
CA TYR A 641 2.66 -16.26 -32.36
C TYR A 641 2.37 -17.44 -33.30
N THR A 642 2.88 -17.34 -34.52
CA THR A 642 2.85 -18.42 -35.51
C THR A 642 4.25 -18.70 -36.01
N MET A 643 4.71 -19.92 -35.86
CA MET A 643 6.07 -20.35 -36.18
C MET A 643 6.08 -21.67 -36.95
N VAL A 644 7.25 -22.05 -37.46
CA VAL A 644 7.50 -23.37 -38.02
C VAL A 644 8.79 -23.91 -37.42
N LEU A 645 8.72 -25.09 -36.81
CA LEU A 645 9.86 -25.87 -36.30
C LEU A 645 9.62 -27.35 -36.57
N GLY A 646 10.67 -28.08 -36.94
CA GLY A 646 10.58 -29.52 -37.15
C GLY A 646 10.01 -29.95 -38.50
N ILE A 647 9.81 -31.25 -38.64
CA ILE A 647 9.34 -31.93 -39.86
C ILE A 647 8.18 -32.87 -39.54
N PRO A 648 7.48 -33.41 -40.56
CA PRO A 648 6.37 -34.33 -40.31
C PRO A 648 6.79 -35.55 -39.46
N GLY A 649 6.03 -35.81 -38.40
CA GLY A 649 6.28 -36.90 -37.46
C GLY A 649 7.12 -36.54 -36.23
N ASP A 650 7.63 -35.31 -36.14
CA ASP A 650 8.18 -34.78 -34.89
C ASP A 650 7.05 -34.60 -33.83
N VAL A 651 7.43 -34.45 -32.56
CA VAL A 651 6.53 -34.21 -31.42
C VAL A 651 6.88 -32.87 -30.79
N GLY A 652 5.90 -32.00 -30.60
CA GLY A 652 6.10 -30.67 -30.01
C GLY A 652 6.32 -30.73 -28.49
N ILE A 653 7.22 -29.89 -27.98
CA ILE A 653 7.45 -29.63 -26.56
C ILE A 653 7.73 -28.13 -26.35
N ALA A 654 7.80 -27.68 -25.12
CA ALA A 654 8.15 -26.31 -24.75
C ALA A 654 8.86 -26.28 -23.38
N GLY A 655 9.61 -25.20 -23.13
CA GLY A 655 10.34 -24.95 -21.89
C GLY A 655 11.28 -23.75 -22.02
N ASP A 656 11.73 -23.21 -20.90
CA ASP A 656 12.74 -22.16 -20.82
C ASP A 656 14.15 -22.76 -20.91
N TRP A 657 14.65 -22.94 -22.12
CA TRP A 657 15.92 -23.63 -22.35
C TRP A 657 17.16 -22.82 -21.96
N ASN A 658 17.05 -21.49 -21.86
CA ASN A 658 18.18 -20.58 -21.64
C ASN A 658 18.15 -19.85 -20.29
N GLY A 659 17.04 -19.93 -19.54
CA GLY A 659 16.85 -19.36 -18.22
C GLY A 659 16.56 -17.87 -18.25
N ASP A 660 15.89 -17.38 -19.30
CA ASP A 660 15.52 -15.97 -19.44
C ASP A 660 14.11 -15.64 -18.91
N GLY A 661 13.42 -16.65 -18.36
CA GLY A 661 12.07 -16.57 -17.84
C GLY A 661 10.98 -16.71 -18.88
N LYS A 662 11.31 -17.04 -20.15
CA LYS A 662 10.34 -17.31 -21.21
C LYS A 662 10.44 -18.73 -21.71
N ASP A 663 9.30 -19.40 -21.75
CA ASP A 663 9.19 -20.67 -22.44
C ASP A 663 9.24 -20.47 -23.95
N SER A 664 9.87 -21.43 -24.62
CA SER A 664 10.04 -21.40 -26.07
C SER A 664 9.89 -22.81 -26.68
N PRO A 665 9.46 -22.93 -27.95
CA PRO A 665 9.18 -24.24 -28.51
C PRO A 665 10.41 -25.13 -28.69
N GLY A 666 10.16 -26.43 -28.66
CA GLY A 666 11.09 -27.46 -29.11
C GLY A 666 10.36 -28.58 -29.86
N VAL A 667 11.13 -29.43 -30.52
CA VAL A 667 10.62 -30.66 -31.11
C VAL A 667 11.51 -31.85 -30.78
N TYR A 668 10.88 -32.99 -30.46
CA TYR A 668 11.54 -34.28 -30.41
C TYR A 668 11.28 -35.03 -31.70
N ARG A 669 12.34 -35.59 -32.29
CA ARG A 669 12.29 -36.38 -33.52
C ARG A 669 12.45 -37.86 -33.20
N PRO A 670 11.36 -38.65 -33.23
CA PRO A 670 11.43 -40.07 -32.87
C PRO A 670 12.33 -40.90 -33.80
N SER A 671 12.44 -40.51 -35.07
CA SER A 671 13.19 -41.26 -36.09
C SER A 671 14.70 -41.32 -35.84
N ASN A 672 15.26 -40.35 -35.11
CA ASN A 672 16.68 -40.31 -34.74
C ASN A 672 16.93 -40.04 -33.25
N GLN A 673 15.87 -39.99 -32.43
CA GLN A 673 15.92 -39.78 -30.98
C GLN A 673 16.61 -38.46 -30.59
N GLN A 674 16.34 -37.37 -31.33
CA GLN A 674 16.95 -36.06 -31.08
C GLN A 674 15.90 -35.01 -30.68
N PHE A 675 16.28 -34.17 -29.74
CA PHE A 675 15.61 -32.92 -29.40
C PHE A 675 16.22 -31.77 -30.19
N TYR A 676 15.38 -30.85 -30.66
CA TYR A 676 15.77 -29.59 -31.28
C TYR A 676 14.99 -28.47 -30.60
N LEU A 677 15.70 -27.59 -29.87
CA LEU A 677 15.11 -26.61 -28.95
C LEU A 677 15.49 -25.21 -29.41
N THR A 678 14.53 -24.28 -29.52
CA THR A 678 14.82 -22.89 -29.89
C THR A 678 14.58 -21.96 -28.73
N ASN A 679 15.39 -20.91 -28.58
CA ASN A 679 15.21 -19.84 -27.59
C ASN A 679 14.37 -18.67 -28.16
N SER A 680 13.64 -18.90 -29.26
CA SER A 680 12.96 -17.84 -30.01
C SER A 680 11.45 -18.05 -30.04
N VAL A 681 10.71 -17.04 -29.61
CA VAL A 681 9.26 -16.88 -29.86
C VAL A 681 9.06 -15.69 -30.79
N CYS A 682 8.56 -15.94 -32.00
CA CYS A 682 8.39 -14.92 -33.04
C CYS A 682 7.20 -15.22 -33.96
N ASN A 683 6.97 -14.37 -34.96
CA ASN A 683 6.09 -14.66 -36.09
C ASN A 683 6.92 -15.03 -37.34
N CYS A 684 7.78 -16.05 -37.19
CA CYS A 684 8.80 -16.42 -38.17
C CYS A 684 9.15 -17.92 -38.11
N PRO A 685 9.74 -18.51 -39.16
CA PRO A 685 10.39 -19.83 -39.06
C PRO A 685 11.57 -19.77 -38.09
N VAL A 686 11.72 -20.81 -37.27
CA VAL A 686 12.78 -20.91 -36.24
C VAL A 686 13.60 -22.19 -36.44
N PHE A 687 14.79 -22.23 -35.85
CA PHE A 687 15.70 -23.37 -35.89
C PHE A 687 16.15 -23.73 -34.47
N GLY A 688 16.56 -24.97 -34.25
CA GLY A 688 17.06 -25.40 -32.95
C GLY A 688 18.40 -24.73 -32.62
N ASP A 689 18.42 -23.94 -31.55
CA ASP A 689 19.61 -23.35 -30.94
C ASP A 689 20.38 -24.39 -30.11
N ALA A 690 19.67 -25.36 -29.55
CA ALA A 690 20.24 -26.53 -28.88
C ALA A 690 19.74 -27.84 -29.49
N GLN A 691 20.61 -28.85 -29.47
CA GLN A 691 20.29 -30.20 -29.95
C GLN A 691 20.92 -31.26 -29.03
N LEU A 692 20.13 -32.25 -28.63
CA LEU A 692 20.64 -33.39 -27.86
C LEU A 692 19.89 -34.70 -28.14
N GLY A 693 20.56 -35.83 -27.87
CA GLY A 693 19.92 -37.15 -27.85
C GLY A 693 19.64 -37.64 -26.43
N LEU A 694 18.43 -38.17 -26.21
CA LEU A 694 18.03 -38.86 -24.98
C LEU A 694 16.97 -39.94 -25.30
N GLY A 695 17.06 -41.09 -24.62
CA GLY A 695 16.11 -42.19 -24.77
C GLY A 695 16.34 -43.10 -25.97
N ILE A 696 15.32 -43.90 -26.27
CA ILE A 696 15.29 -44.81 -27.42
C ILE A 696 14.02 -44.59 -28.24
N ALA A 697 13.95 -45.22 -29.42
CA ALA A 697 12.76 -45.19 -30.26
C ALA A 697 11.52 -45.70 -29.51
N GLY A 698 10.44 -44.90 -29.52
CA GLY A 698 9.18 -45.20 -28.85
C GLY A 698 9.02 -44.56 -27.46
N ASP A 699 10.07 -43.93 -26.92
CA ASP A 699 9.92 -43.13 -25.71
C ASP A 699 9.16 -41.82 -26.03
N THR A 700 8.36 -41.32 -25.08
CA THR A 700 7.56 -40.09 -25.20
C THR A 700 8.30 -38.91 -24.55
N PRO A 701 8.48 -37.77 -25.23
CA PRO A 701 9.22 -36.63 -24.69
C PRO A 701 8.36 -35.79 -23.73
N PHE A 702 9.01 -35.10 -22.81
CA PHE A 702 8.45 -34.05 -21.95
C PHE A 702 9.59 -33.14 -21.46
N ALA A 703 9.28 -32.03 -20.80
CA ALA A 703 10.25 -31.04 -20.34
C ALA A 703 9.81 -30.44 -19.00
N GLY A 704 10.76 -29.90 -18.24
CA GLY A 704 10.55 -29.27 -16.94
C GLY A 704 11.88 -28.90 -16.28
N ASP A 705 11.85 -28.01 -15.29
CA ASP A 705 13.01 -27.60 -14.48
C ASP A 705 13.26 -28.61 -13.34
N TRP A 706 14.11 -29.61 -13.60
CA TRP A 706 14.32 -30.74 -12.69
C TRP A 706 15.21 -30.43 -11.48
N ASP A 707 16.00 -29.36 -11.53
CA ASP A 707 16.97 -28.99 -10.49
C ASP A 707 16.84 -27.56 -9.97
N ASN A 708 15.76 -26.87 -10.36
CA ASN A 708 15.38 -25.55 -9.88
C ASN A 708 16.41 -24.46 -10.21
N ASP A 709 17.09 -24.59 -11.34
CA ASP A 709 18.11 -23.63 -11.79
C ASP A 709 17.53 -22.52 -12.69
N GLY A 710 16.20 -22.55 -12.92
CA GLY A 710 15.48 -21.66 -13.79
C GLY A 710 15.53 -22.07 -15.26
N LYS A 711 16.11 -23.23 -15.61
CA LYS A 711 16.15 -23.75 -16.97
C LYS A 711 15.41 -25.08 -17.06
N SER A 712 14.61 -25.20 -18.10
CA SER A 712 14.00 -26.46 -18.48
C SER A 712 15.05 -27.44 -18.99
N GLY A 713 15.08 -28.61 -18.36
CA GLY A 713 15.67 -29.82 -18.90
C GLY A 713 14.70 -30.59 -19.79
N VAL A 714 15.14 -31.73 -20.31
CA VAL A 714 14.28 -32.65 -21.09
C VAL A 714 14.15 -34.02 -20.43
N GLY A 715 13.02 -34.66 -20.65
CA GLY A 715 12.74 -36.02 -20.19
C GLY A 715 12.19 -36.91 -21.30
N VAL A 716 12.35 -38.22 -21.11
CA VAL A 716 11.73 -39.25 -21.94
C VAL A 716 11.08 -40.33 -21.08
N TYR A 717 9.88 -40.74 -21.47
CA TYR A 717 9.05 -41.71 -20.78
C TYR A 717 8.88 -42.97 -21.62
N ARG A 718 9.22 -44.13 -21.05
CA ARG A 718 9.09 -45.41 -21.74
C ARG A 718 7.69 -45.98 -21.62
N GLN A 719 6.94 -45.86 -22.72
CA GLN A 719 5.55 -46.31 -22.83
C GLN A 719 5.31 -47.80 -22.55
N SER A 720 6.35 -48.65 -22.58
CA SER A 720 6.21 -50.09 -22.33
C SER A 720 6.27 -50.49 -20.86
N ASN A 721 6.87 -49.67 -19.98
CA ASN A 721 7.10 -50.06 -18.58
C ASN A 721 7.15 -48.90 -17.58
N GLY A 722 6.93 -47.66 -18.01
CA GLY A 722 6.95 -46.47 -17.15
C GLY A 722 8.32 -46.05 -16.64
N LEU A 723 9.40 -46.53 -17.27
CA LEU A 723 10.74 -46.05 -16.98
C LEU A 723 10.93 -44.64 -17.55
N THR A 724 11.27 -43.72 -16.67
CA THR A 724 11.51 -42.31 -16.96
C THR A 724 12.99 -42.00 -16.89
N TYR A 725 13.46 -41.17 -17.80
CA TYR A 725 14.78 -40.54 -17.76
C TYR A 725 14.59 -39.03 -17.82
N ILE A 726 15.24 -38.29 -16.92
CA ILE A 726 15.26 -36.82 -16.94
C ILE A 726 16.70 -36.32 -17.03
N LYS A 727 16.88 -35.18 -17.68
CA LYS A 727 18.18 -34.60 -17.98
C LYS A 727 18.12 -33.08 -17.88
N ASN A 728 19.03 -32.50 -17.11
CA ASN A 728 19.08 -31.06 -16.84
C ASN A 728 19.88 -30.37 -17.94
N ALA A 729 21.12 -30.81 -18.16
CA ALA A 729 22.00 -30.21 -19.17
C ALA A 729 21.56 -30.59 -20.60
N LEU A 730 21.33 -29.58 -21.46
CA LEU A 730 20.91 -29.74 -22.86
C LEU A 730 22.05 -30.18 -23.81
N THR A 731 22.74 -31.27 -23.46
CA THR A 731 23.82 -31.88 -24.25
C THR A 731 23.62 -33.39 -24.36
N THR A 732 24.12 -34.02 -25.44
CA THR A 732 23.99 -35.49 -25.61
C THR A 732 24.81 -36.22 -24.55
N GLY A 733 24.20 -37.20 -23.86
CA GLY A 733 24.87 -38.00 -22.84
C GLY A 733 23.90 -38.82 -21.99
N PHE A 734 24.36 -39.24 -20.81
CA PHE A 734 23.52 -39.96 -19.85
C PHE A 734 22.48 -39.03 -19.22
N ALA A 735 21.35 -39.62 -18.82
CA ALA A 735 20.34 -38.94 -17.99
C ALA A 735 20.92 -38.64 -16.60
N ASP A 736 20.45 -37.56 -15.99
CA ASP A 736 20.83 -37.16 -14.63
C ASP A 736 20.09 -38.02 -13.59
N ALA A 737 18.85 -38.43 -13.89
CA ALA A 737 18.12 -39.43 -13.11
C ALA A 737 17.33 -40.40 -13.98
N SER A 738 17.09 -41.60 -13.44
CA SER A 738 16.16 -42.57 -14.02
C SER A 738 15.39 -43.30 -12.94
N PHE A 739 14.07 -43.44 -13.11
CA PHE A 739 13.16 -44.02 -12.13
C PHE A 739 11.90 -44.55 -12.80
N VAL A 740 11.10 -45.35 -12.09
CA VAL A 740 9.81 -45.86 -12.60
C VAL A 740 8.67 -45.17 -11.89
N PHE A 741 7.80 -44.49 -12.65
CA PHE A 741 6.56 -43.90 -12.14
C PHE A 741 5.44 -44.05 -13.19
N GLY A 742 4.27 -44.55 -12.78
CA GLY A 742 3.19 -44.90 -13.70
C GLY A 742 3.31 -46.31 -14.28
N SER A 743 2.63 -46.56 -15.39
CA SER A 743 2.47 -47.86 -16.03
C SER A 743 2.50 -47.72 -17.55
N ALA A 744 2.55 -48.84 -18.28
CA ALA A 744 2.53 -48.80 -19.73
C ALA A 744 1.33 -48.02 -20.26
N SER A 745 1.53 -47.21 -21.32
CA SER A 745 0.53 -46.34 -21.94
C SER A 745 0.11 -45.09 -21.14
N ASP A 746 0.69 -44.83 -19.96
CA ASP A 746 0.47 -43.55 -19.27
C ASP A 746 1.20 -42.41 -20.01
N TYR A 747 0.68 -41.19 -19.93
CA TYR A 747 1.27 -40.00 -20.55
C TYR A 747 2.09 -39.23 -19.53
N PRO A 748 3.36 -38.89 -19.81
CA PRO A 748 4.19 -38.12 -18.88
C PRO A 748 3.77 -36.66 -18.84
N LEU A 749 3.95 -36.05 -17.68
CA LEU A 749 3.72 -34.64 -17.39
C LEU A 749 4.85 -34.12 -16.49
N ALA A 750 5.02 -32.81 -16.48
CA ALA A 750 5.93 -32.11 -15.59
C ALA A 750 5.24 -30.89 -15.03
N GLY A 751 5.65 -30.50 -13.83
CA GLY A 751 5.15 -29.33 -13.15
C GLY A 751 5.43 -29.41 -11.66
N TYR A 752 5.06 -28.34 -10.98
CA TYR A 752 5.12 -28.21 -9.55
C TYR A 752 3.73 -28.37 -8.93
N TRP A 753 3.58 -29.43 -8.12
CA TRP A 753 2.30 -29.83 -7.54
C TRP A 753 2.20 -29.54 -6.04
N VAL A 754 0.98 -29.60 -5.54
CA VAL A 754 0.64 -29.44 -4.13
C VAL A 754 0.76 -30.73 -3.34
N ARG A 755 1.35 -30.68 -2.13
CA ARG A 755 1.25 -31.78 -1.15
C ARG A 755 -0.16 -31.87 -0.57
N ILE A 756 -0.86 -32.96 -0.85
CA ILE A 756 -2.01 -33.39 -0.04
C ILE A 756 -1.50 -34.48 0.89
N ALA A 757 -1.73 -34.34 2.20
CA ALA A 757 -1.35 -35.37 3.16
C ALA A 757 -1.97 -36.73 2.76
N PRO A 758 -1.22 -37.85 2.82
CA PRO A 758 -1.79 -39.15 2.49
C PRO A 758 -2.95 -39.45 3.44
N PRO A 759 -4.04 -40.10 2.98
CA PRO A 759 -5.04 -40.62 3.89
C PRO A 759 -4.37 -41.59 4.89
N PRO A 760 -4.86 -41.68 6.15
CA PRO A 760 -4.31 -42.62 7.11
C PRO A 760 -4.35 -44.05 6.52
N PRO A 761 -3.33 -44.89 6.76
CA PRO A 761 -3.26 -46.21 6.16
C PRO A 761 -4.52 -47.00 6.50
N GLU A 762 -5.15 -47.54 5.47
CA GLU A 762 -6.29 -48.44 5.58
C GLU A 762 -5.84 -49.64 6.42
N THR A 763 -6.37 -49.76 7.65
CA THR A 763 -6.08 -50.91 8.51
C THR A 763 -6.62 -52.15 7.84
N ALA A 764 -5.73 -53.07 7.46
CA ALA A 764 -6.13 -54.40 6.98
C ALA A 764 -7.11 -55.04 7.99
N PRO A 765 -8.23 -55.63 7.53
CA PRO A 765 -9.17 -56.27 8.44
C PRO A 765 -8.47 -57.45 9.16
N PRO A 766 -8.80 -57.70 10.45
CA PRO A 766 -8.15 -58.73 11.22
C PRO A 766 -8.37 -60.11 10.58
N PHE A 767 -7.27 -60.83 10.39
CA PHE A 767 -7.22 -62.22 9.95
C PHE A 767 -8.07 -63.08 10.91
N VAL A 768 -9.19 -63.62 10.44
CA VAL A 768 -9.92 -64.69 11.13
C VAL A 768 -9.43 -66.02 10.55
N PRO A 769 -8.75 -66.88 11.33
CA PRO A 769 -8.37 -68.20 10.84
C PRO A 769 -9.63 -69.06 10.69
N GLN A 770 -9.97 -69.42 9.45
CA GLN A 770 -10.96 -70.47 9.22
C GLN A 770 -10.36 -71.82 9.64
N ARG A 771 -10.97 -72.48 10.63
CA ARG A 771 -10.71 -73.89 10.91
C ARG A 771 -11.24 -74.71 9.74
N GLN A 772 -10.35 -75.43 9.07
CA GLN A 772 -10.72 -76.52 8.16
C GLN A 772 -11.43 -77.63 8.94
N ARG A 773 -12.47 -78.20 8.32
CA ARG A 773 -12.73 -79.64 8.40
C ARG A 773 -12.08 -80.31 7.22
#